data_AF-A0AA89BZT0-F1
#
_entry.id   AF-A0AA89BZT0-F1
#
_cell.length_a   1.000
_cell.length_b   1.000
_cell.length_c   1.000
_cell.angle_alpha   90.00
_cell.angle_beta   90.00
_cell.angle_gamma   90.00
#
_symmetry.space_group_name_H-M   'P 1'
#
loop_
_entity.id
_entity.type
_entity.pdbx_description
1 polymer ?
#
loop_
_entity_poly.entity_id
_entity_poly.type
_entity_poly.pdbx_seq_one_letter_code
_entity_poly.pdbx_strand_id
1 'polypeptide(L)'
;MLNNLVGILLRFRQEKVAITMDIEHMFYNFKVPLEQRRFLRFLWHRNNDFEQPLVAYQMTRHVFGNSTSPSVANFGLRKVVEGADSDVKCLINNNFYVDDGLLSYQTESNTIDLVLRTQKALQDNGRIRLHKFTSNSRQVLKMQDTVPLNACDPNDLSKDPKNLDLGIATLPTQRSLGLLWDTETDSFTYKVNRVEKPYTRRGLLSTINSVYDPLGFAQPVIIQGKLLLREMMSITSKTDLDDPLPELLHGKWVTWTNSLSHLESLNIPRMYSDISYKAATNREVLVFADASKDVIAAVAYLKLYDVNRSTLSFLMGKAKETVLVEFVFLVFQLNGTISVLKTIQQIATRCIDPSKLAESSWLNYMENTVELISEPEHCLIDPEHDQEIYPEVDTCTTYKCEIIDSSKPNARFCDIFSRFSSWNRLVRTVSRIKFWAAEHRKDADCSSLKTDIVFLLDASGSMSAQSFNRELAFVEDVIQRLPIGSRAVQVGFLAFSTNVYNTIYLNQYGDRKSLIAAIKQVRYSGGQTYTSKVLSVANTMVFTAVHGDRDDANNIIILLTDGISSTPRDTSHEVQLLRSRGIEMMVVAIGNNPGSEARTISSSGDLFTLSNFQGLNKSLTERLLDTMCDADCSNLKADLLFIVDASGSMKPAPFNRELSFVEDVIHSLSLGPETIQIGFMAFSTTVYNIINLNQFRDKKSLVSAIKQVQYSGLATYTSSALQQANTNIFTARHGDRNDAEDIIILLTDGISSTNTSREVHELRSRGIEIFVIAIGNSPKSEAHNIASTDEDVFTSLDFQGLNQSLAENLLYKLCDDDHKSLKRDLVFAIDRTNSVNSREYFNEKQFVNEIIKKLVIGPEDVQVSALTYPSSTPSFWLNTFNNVSNIVAAINNIPFIHYANGRSRLGGALALARTQAFQKGHGDRPDAPNMLIVITDGFAYDHSLMQQEAKLIHAEGVIVAAIGVGHARMSDLQEMVTAPSLVFHTNSFTSFGSLVERIVSLVSTGK
;
A
#
# COMPACT_ATOMS: atom_id res chain seq x y z
N MET A 1 -14.58 17.18 3.74
CA MET A 1 -15.27 18.46 4.03
C MET A 1 -16.01 18.46 5.36
N LEU A 2 -16.51 17.31 5.86
CA LEU A 2 -17.00 17.23 7.24
C LEU A 2 -15.86 17.31 8.24
N ASN A 3 -16.08 18.04 9.33
CA ASN A 3 -15.12 18.13 10.43
C ASN A 3 -15.06 16.83 11.22
N ASN A 4 -13.88 16.55 11.78
CA ASN A 4 -13.70 15.40 12.64
C ASN A 4 -14.46 15.60 13.96
N LEU A 5 -15.42 14.73 14.23
CA LEU A 5 -16.23 14.74 15.45
C LEU A 5 -15.39 14.76 16.73
N VAL A 6 -14.37 13.88 16.82
CA VAL A 6 -13.47 13.80 17.97
C VAL A 6 -12.72 15.12 18.12
N GLY A 7 -12.26 15.72 17.02
CA GLY A 7 -11.58 17.02 17.06
C GLY A 7 -12.45 18.14 17.65
N ILE A 8 -13.75 18.16 17.32
CA ILE A 8 -14.70 19.15 17.87
C ILE A 8 -14.89 18.92 19.37
N LEU A 9 -15.13 17.68 19.78
CA LEU A 9 -15.29 17.32 21.19
C LEU A 9 -14.03 17.64 22.00
N LEU A 10 -12.83 17.39 21.47
CA LEU A 10 -11.58 17.71 22.15
C LEU A 10 -11.40 19.23 22.32
N ARG A 11 -11.77 20.04 21.32
CA ARG A 11 -11.76 21.52 21.43
C ARG A 11 -12.80 22.03 22.41
N PHE A 12 -13.99 21.43 22.41
CA PHE A 12 -15.07 21.79 23.31
C PHE A 12 -14.72 21.61 24.79
N ARG A 13 -13.66 20.86 25.10
CA ARG A 13 -13.15 20.61 26.45
C ARG A 13 -12.03 21.55 26.90
N GLN A 14 -11.61 22.50 26.07
CA GLN A 14 -10.40 23.30 26.31
C GLN A 14 -10.58 24.39 27.35
N GLU A 15 -11.72 25.10 27.35
CA GLU A 15 -11.89 26.33 28.12
C GLU A 15 -13.12 26.30 29.04
N LYS A 16 -13.22 27.23 29.99
CA LYS A 16 -14.22 27.25 31.07
C LYS A 16 -15.66 27.45 30.59
N VAL A 17 -15.89 28.44 29.72
CA VAL A 17 -17.24 28.80 29.28
C VAL A 17 -17.57 28.00 28.03
N ALA A 18 -18.57 27.15 28.09
CA ALA A 18 -18.97 26.28 26.98
C ALA A 18 -20.36 26.66 26.47
N ILE A 19 -20.54 26.62 25.15
CA ILE A 19 -21.82 26.86 24.49
C ILE A 19 -22.01 25.89 23.34
N THR A 20 -23.22 25.35 23.23
CA THR A 20 -23.70 24.60 22.06
C THR A 20 -24.74 25.43 21.31
N MET A 21 -24.80 25.26 19.99
CA MET A 21 -25.69 25.96 19.08
C MET A 21 -26.08 25.06 17.92
N ASP A 22 -27.16 25.38 17.22
CA ASP A 22 -27.72 24.63 16.10
C ASP A 22 -28.00 25.56 14.91
N ILE A 23 -27.95 25.03 13.69
CA ILE A 23 -28.35 25.76 12.49
C ILE A 23 -29.77 25.36 12.10
N GLU A 24 -30.68 26.32 12.13
CA GLU A 24 -32.07 26.08 11.79
C GLU A 24 -32.19 25.62 10.33
N HIS A 25 -32.81 24.45 10.12
CA HIS A 25 -33.08 23.90 8.80
C HIS A 25 -31.84 23.81 7.88
N MET A 26 -30.69 23.44 8.43
CA MET A 26 -29.37 23.43 7.76
C MET A 26 -29.38 23.09 6.26
N PHE A 27 -29.93 21.94 5.87
CA PHE A 27 -29.98 21.54 4.45
C PHE A 27 -30.89 22.43 3.59
N TYR A 28 -32.03 22.84 4.12
CA TYR A 28 -32.99 23.68 3.42
C TYR A 28 -32.55 25.15 3.33
N ASN A 29 -31.40 25.54 3.88
CA ASN A 29 -30.84 26.86 3.60
C ASN A 29 -30.21 26.94 2.20
N PHE A 30 -29.83 25.81 1.60
CA PHE A 30 -29.12 25.77 0.32
C PHE A 30 -30.03 25.36 -0.84
N LYS A 31 -30.15 26.23 -1.85
CA LYS A 31 -30.97 26.00 -3.05
C LYS A 31 -30.26 25.06 -4.04
N VAL A 32 -31.05 24.26 -4.75
CA VAL A 32 -30.57 23.36 -5.81
C VAL A 32 -30.71 24.06 -7.17
N PRO A 33 -29.65 24.06 -8.02
CA PRO A 33 -29.71 24.59 -9.39
C PRO A 33 -30.85 23.97 -10.19
N LEU A 34 -31.48 24.76 -11.08
CA LEU A 34 -32.69 24.34 -11.78
C LEU A 34 -32.47 23.04 -12.58
N GLU A 35 -31.33 22.90 -13.27
CA GLU A 35 -30.98 21.70 -14.03
C GLU A 35 -30.78 20.44 -13.16
N GLN A 36 -30.51 20.59 -11.87
CA GLN A 36 -30.23 19.48 -10.94
C GLN A 36 -31.47 19.04 -10.14
N ARG A 37 -32.52 19.86 -10.03
CA ARG A 37 -33.74 19.53 -9.27
C ARG A 37 -34.44 18.27 -9.76
N ARG A 38 -34.26 17.91 -11.03
CA ARG A 38 -34.82 16.68 -11.62
C ARG A 38 -34.33 15.40 -10.94
N PHE A 39 -33.14 15.43 -10.33
CA PHE A 39 -32.56 14.29 -9.60
C PHE A 39 -33.11 14.14 -8.17
N LEU A 40 -33.82 15.15 -7.66
CA LEU A 40 -34.43 15.16 -6.33
C LEU A 40 -35.96 15.12 -6.41
N ARG A 41 -36.49 14.30 -7.32
CA ARG A 41 -37.92 14.08 -7.48
C ARG A 41 -38.45 13.14 -6.41
N PHE A 42 -39.64 13.42 -5.91
CA PHE A 42 -40.37 12.53 -5.02
C PHE A 42 -41.85 12.54 -5.40
N LEU A 43 -42.55 11.45 -5.08
CA LEU A 43 -43.99 11.36 -5.26
C LEU A 43 -44.67 11.79 -3.95
N TRP A 44 -45.66 12.66 -4.06
CA TRP A 44 -46.50 13.04 -2.93
C TRP A 44 -47.92 13.33 -3.40
N HIS A 45 -48.88 13.25 -2.49
CA HIS A 45 -50.26 13.54 -2.84
C HIS A 45 -50.42 15.03 -3.18
N ARG A 46 -51.16 15.32 -4.25
CA ARG A 46 -51.38 16.69 -4.69
C ARG A 46 -51.99 17.51 -3.55
N ASN A 47 -51.41 18.69 -3.30
CA ASN A 47 -51.82 19.61 -2.24
C ASN A 47 -51.75 19.05 -0.81
N ASN A 48 -50.92 18.00 -0.57
CA ASN A 48 -50.77 17.36 0.73
C ASN A 48 -52.09 16.75 1.26
N ASP A 49 -52.95 16.29 0.35
CA ASP A 49 -54.23 15.64 0.66
C ASP A 49 -54.17 14.16 0.25
N PHE A 50 -54.20 13.24 1.22
CA PHE A 50 -54.04 11.80 0.98
C PHE A 50 -55.11 11.18 0.07
N GLU A 51 -56.26 11.85 -0.13
CA GLU A 51 -57.32 11.42 -1.04
C GLU A 51 -57.06 11.82 -2.51
N GLN A 52 -56.08 12.70 -2.76
CA GLN A 52 -55.71 13.15 -4.10
C GLN A 52 -54.65 12.23 -4.74
N PRO A 53 -54.53 12.18 -6.07
CA PRO A 53 -53.53 11.35 -6.73
C PRO A 53 -52.10 11.77 -6.37
N LEU A 54 -51.21 10.77 -6.33
CA LEU A 54 -49.76 10.98 -6.24
C LEU A 54 -49.26 11.72 -7.49
N VAL A 55 -48.56 12.83 -7.28
CA VAL A 55 -47.91 13.61 -8.33
C VAL A 55 -46.43 13.78 -8.04
N ALA A 56 -45.63 13.96 -9.09
CA ALA A 56 -44.20 14.17 -8.96
C ALA A 56 -43.88 15.62 -8.56
N TYR A 57 -43.30 15.80 -7.38
CA TYR A 57 -42.72 17.04 -6.90
C TYR A 57 -41.20 17.03 -7.06
N GLN A 58 -40.59 18.21 -7.13
CA GLN A 58 -39.14 18.39 -7.17
C GLN A 58 -38.70 19.22 -5.97
N MET A 59 -37.69 18.74 -5.26
CA MET A 59 -37.09 19.53 -4.19
C MET A 59 -36.34 20.72 -4.79
N THR A 60 -36.63 21.92 -4.28
CA THR A 60 -35.98 23.17 -4.72
C THR A 60 -34.72 23.48 -3.91
N ARG A 61 -34.49 22.70 -2.86
CA ARG A 61 -33.43 22.85 -1.86
C ARG A 61 -32.83 21.50 -1.52
N HIS A 62 -31.65 21.50 -0.92
CA HIS A 62 -31.00 20.25 -0.51
C HIS A 62 -31.83 19.53 0.55
N VAL A 63 -31.88 18.20 0.45
CA VAL A 63 -32.65 17.32 1.34
C VAL A 63 -31.77 16.57 2.30
N PHE A 64 -32.34 16.26 3.46
CA PHE A 64 -31.78 15.28 4.39
C PHE A 64 -31.81 13.87 3.79
N GLY A 65 -30.81 13.04 4.12
CA GLY A 65 -30.70 11.65 3.66
C GLY A 65 -30.00 11.44 2.32
N ASN A 66 -29.77 12.49 1.53
CA ASN A 66 -28.89 12.39 0.37
C ASN A 66 -27.41 12.43 0.81
N SER A 67 -26.60 11.48 0.34
CA SER A 67 -25.21 11.28 0.79
C SER A 67 -24.32 12.51 0.57
N THR A 68 -24.61 13.33 -0.45
CA THR A 68 -23.83 14.54 -0.76
C THR A 68 -24.27 15.77 0.04
N SER A 69 -25.48 15.79 0.58
CA SER A 69 -26.07 16.97 1.23
C SER A 69 -25.24 17.52 2.41
N PRO A 70 -24.65 16.71 3.31
CA PRO A 70 -23.82 17.23 4.40
C PRO A 70 -22.59 17.99 3.92
N SER A 71 -21.94 17.52 2.86
CA SER A 71 -20.77 18.17 2.28
C SER A 71 -21.12 19.50 1.63
N VAL A 72 -22.24 19.54 0.89
CA VAL A 72 -22.71 20.77 0.24
C VAL A 72 -23.14 21.81 1.28
N ALA A 73 -23.87 21.39 2.32
CA ALA A 73 -24.33 22.29 3.38
C ALA A 73 -23.13 22.89 4.16
N ASN A 74 -22.11 22.08 4.48
CA ASN A 74 -20.89 22.59 5.11
C ASN A 74 -20.12 23.53 4.18
N PHE A 75 -19.99 23.21 2.90
CA PHE A 75 -19.33 24.10 1.94
C PHE A 75 -20.05 25.46 1.86
N GLY A 76 -21.38 25.44 1.75
CA GLY A 76 -22.20 26.65 1.71
C GLY A 76 -22.05 27.48 2.99
N LEU A 77 -22.04 26.85 4.16
CA LEU A 77 -21.82 27.53 5.44
C LEU A 77 -20.47 28.23 5.50
N ARG A 78 -19.40 27.56 5.05
CA ARG A 78 -18.04 28.15 4.98
C ARG A 78 -17.97 29.32 4.00
N LYS A 79 -18.67 29.22 2.88
CA LYS A 79 -18.75 30.31 1.89
C LYS A 79 -19.50 31.53 2.40
N VAL A 80 -20.56 31.34 3.18
CA VAL A 80 -21.33 32.45 3.80
C VAL A 80 -20.45 33.30 4.74
N VAL A 81 -19.43 32.72 5.38
CA VAL A 81 -18.54 33.43 6.31
C VAL A 81 -17.16 33.78 5.74
N GLU A 82 -16.92 33.60 4.44
CA GLU A 82 -15.61 33.83 3.81
C GLU A 82 -15.09 35.26 4.02
N GLY A 83 -15.99 36.24 4.04
CA GLY A 83 -15.70 37.66 4.31
C GLY A 83 -15.79 38.08 5.79
N ALA A 84 -16.05 37.16 6.72
CA ALA A 84 -16.15 37.47 8.15
C ALA A 84 -14.78 37.51 8.86
N ASP A 85 -14.79 37.91 10.13
CA ASP A 85 -13.63 37.92 11.02
C ASP A 85 -12.96 36.53 11.13
N SER A 86 -11.67 36.50 11.46
CA SER A 86 -10.85 35.27 11.49
C SER A 86 -11.35 34.25 12.52
N ASP A 87 -11.83 34.70 13.67
CA ASP A 87 -12.36 33.85 14.75
C ASP A 87 -13.75 33.28 14.41
N VAL A 88 -14.62 34.04 13.74
CA VAL A 88 -15.90 33.56 13.19
C VAL A 88 -15.65 32.47 12.14
N LYS A 89 -14.71 32.70 11.23
CA LYS A 89 -14.29 31.69 10.24
C LYS A 89 -13.75 30.44 10.92
N CYS A 90 -12.93 30.59 11.96
CA CYS A 90 -12.39 29.47 12.72
C CYS A 90 -13.51 28.64 13.37
N LEU A 91 -14.50 29.30 14.00
CA LEU A 91 -15.66 28.65 14.60
C LEU A 91 -16.45 27.82 13.57
N ILE A 92 -16.82 28.40 12.42
CA ILE A 92 -17.55 27.67 11.38
C ILE A 92 -16.71 26.55 10.76
N ASN A 93 -15.43 26.81 10.49
CA ASN A 93 -14.57 25.84 9.81
C ASN A 93 -14.22 24.66 10.71
N ASN A 94 -14.10 24.85 12.02
CA ASN A 94 -13.54 23.84 12.93
C ASN A 94 -14.52 23.32 13.97
N ASN A 95 -15.56 24.06 14.35
CA ASN A 95 -16.36 23.75 15.54
C ASN A 95 -17.81 23.35 15.25
N PHE A 96 -18.19 23.25 13.97
CA PHE A 96 -19.47 22.70 13.53
C PHE A 96 -19.33 21.27 12.98
N TYR A 97 -20.26 20.39 13.38
CA TYR A 97 -20.49 19.10 12.78
C TYR A 97 -21.87 19.10 12.12
N VAL A 98 -21.91 19.42 10.83
CA VAL A 98 -23.17 19.67 10.11
C VAL A 98 -23.90 20.88 10.72
N ASP A 99 -25.00 20.66 11.43
CA ASP A 99 -25.86 21.69 12.05
C ASP A 99 -25.44 22.02 13.49
N ASP A 100 -24.87 21.07 14.21
CA ASP A 100 -24.44 21.23 15.60
C ASP A 100 -23.09 21.96 15.73
N GLY A 101 -23.07 23.10 16.43
CA GLY A 101 -21.88 23.88 16.77
C GLY A 101 -21.51 23.76 18.24
N LEU A 102 -20.26 23.42 18.56
CA LEU A 102 -19.75 23.29 19.94
C LEU A 102 -18.53 24.19 20.13
N LEU A 103 -18.61 25.11 21.09
CA LEU A 103 -17.55 26.08 21.39
C LEU A 103 -17.22 26.10 22.89
N SER A 104 -15.94 26.26 23.21
CA SER A 104 -15.52 26.68 24.55
C SER A 104 -14.58 27.88 24.46
N TYR A 105 -14.72 28.83 25.39
CA TYR A 105 -13.90 30.04 25.48
C TYR A 105 -13.59 30.44 26.92
N GLN A 106 -12.64 31.36 27.10
CA GLN A 106 -12.11 31.74 28.41
C GLN A 106 -13.10 32.53 29.28
N THR A 107 -13.88 33.44 28.66
CA THR A 107 -14.75 34.38 29.37
C THR A 107 -16.14 34.47 28.73
N GLU A 108 -17.13 34.80 29.55
CA GLU A 108 -18.53 34.94 29.15
C GLU A 108 -18.70 36.05 28.10
N SER A 109 -18.10 37.22 28.33
CA SER A 109 -18.20 38.38 27.42
C SER A 109 -17.68 38.08 26.02
N ASN A 110 -16.52 37.43 25.91
CA ASN A 110 -15.93 37.09 24.62
C ASN A 110 -16.72 35.98 23.91
N THR A 111 -17.30 35.06 24.68
CA THR A 111 -18.20 34.02 24.15
C THR A 111 -19.43 34.66 23.52
N ILE A 112 -20.08 35.57 24.24
CA ILE A 112 -21.29 36.29 23.77
C ILE A 112 -20.96 37.10 22.51
N ASP A 113 -19.87 37.87 22.52
CA ASP A 113 -19.44 38.66 21.35
C ASP A 113 -19.24 37.79 20.10
N LEU A 114 -18.48 36.69 20.21
CA LEU A 114 -18.20 35.81 19.08
C LEU A 114 -19.47 35.15 18.53
N VAL A 115 -20.38 34.73 19.41
CA VAL A 115 -21.67 34.13 19.01
C VAL A 115 -22.53 35.15 18.25
N LEU A 116 -22.64 36.38 18.76
CA LEU A 116 -23.42 37.44 18.12
C LEU A 116 -22.84 37.84 16.76
N ARG A 117 -21.51 38.00 16.64
CA ARG A 117 -20.85 38.27 15.36
C ARG A 117 -21.06 37.13 14.37
N THR A 118 -21.03 35.89 14.85
CA THR A 118 -21.30 34.70 14.01
C THR A 118 -22.76 34.68 13.54
N GLN A 119 -23.72 34.90 14.43
CA GLN A 119 -25.14 34.97 14.09
C GLN A 119 -25.41 36.08 13.06
N LYS A 120 -24.81 37.26 13.25
CA LYS A 120 -24.90 38.36 12.30
C LYS A 120 -24.31 38.01 10.93
N ALA A 121 -23.10 37.45 10.89
CA ALA A 121 -22.44 37.07 9.63
C ALA A 121 -23.26 36.04 8.84
N LEU A 122 -23.82 35.04 9.52
CA LEU A 122 -24.69 34.04 8.92
C LEU A 122 -26.01 34.63 8.40
N GLN A 123 -26.59 35.57 9.15
CA GLN A 123 -27.83 36.24 8.77
C GLN A 123 -27.64 37.19 7.57
N ASP A 124 -26.61 38.03 7.59
CA ASP A 124 -26.35 39.06 6.57
C ASP A 124 -25.97 38.43 5.23
N ASN A 125 -25.09 37.41 5.24
CA ASN A 125 -24.53 36.83 4.01
C ASN A 125 -25.33 35.63 3.48
N GLY A 126 -26.02 34.89 4.36
CA GLY A 126 -26.65 33.62 4.02
C GLY A 126 -28.14 33.54 4.34
N ARG A 127 -28.68 34.49 5.12
CA ARG A 127 -30.00 34.38 5.78
C ARG A 127 -30.16 33.07 6.56
N ILE A 128 -29.06 32.60 7.16
CA ILE A 128 -29.00 31.37 7.93
C ILE A 128 -29.18 31.75 9.41
N ARG A 129 -30.16 31.14 10.07
CA ARG A 129 -30.44 31.37 11.49
C ARG A 129 -29.67 30.39 12.36
N LEU A 130 -28.89 30.94 13.30
CA LEU A 130 -28.22 30.20 14.37
C LEU A 130 -29.09 30.27 15.64
N HIS A 131 -29.39 29.13 16.24
CA HIS A 131 -30.34 29.05 17.37
C HIS A 131 -30.04 27.88 18.33
N LYS A 132 -30.98 27.58 19.24
CA LYS A 132 -30.91 26.56 20.30
C LYS A 132 -29.64 26.64 21.15
N PHE A 133 -29.35 27.84 21.63
CA PHE A 133 -28.21 28.05 22.51
C PHE A 133 -28.39 27.37 23.86
N THR A 134 -27.36 26.65 24.30
CA THR A 134 -27.26 26.08 25.65
C THR A 134 -25.82 26.25 26.17
N SER A 135 -25.65 26.60 27.44
CA SER A 135 -24.35 26.89 28.04
C SER A 135 -24.31 26.48 29.51
N ASN A 136 -23.11 26.19 30.03
CA ASN A 136 -22.85 26.05 31.46
C ASN A 136 -22.83 27.40 32.22
N SER A 137 -22.88 28.53 31.51
CA SER A 137 -22.91 29.87 32.13
C SER A 137 -24.29 30.50 32.02
N ARG A 138 -24.87 30.85 33.17
CA ARG A 138 -26.15 31.59 33.23
C ARG A 138 -26.07 32.97 32.56
N GLN A 139 -24.90 33.62 32.56
CA GLN A 139 -24.72 34.91 31.90
C GLN A 139 -24.78 34.77 30.37
N VAL A 140 -24.21 33.70 29.82
CA VAL A 140 -24.29 33.40 28.39
C VAL A 140 -25.72 33.03 27.99
N LEU A 141 -26.45 32.28 28.82
CA LEU A 141 -27.88 32.01 28.59
C LEU A 141 -28.75 33.28 28.63
N LYS A 142 -28.37 34.27 29.45
CA LYS A 142 -29.01 35.60 29.52
C LYS A 142 -28.46 36.61 28.51
N MET A 143 -27.76 36.17 27.46
CA MET A 143 -27.28 37.09 26.42
C MET A 143 -28.38 37.90 25.74
N GLN A 144 -29.64 37.51 25.89
CA GLN A 144 -30.80 38.26 25.40
C GLN A 144 -31.09 39.52 26.25
N ASP A 145 -30.70 39.51 27.53
CA ASP A 145 -30.92 40.63 28.48
C ASP A 145 -29.82 41.70 28.36
N THR A 146 -28.64 41.33 27.84
CA THR A 146 -27.44 42.17 27.74
C THR A 146 -27.27 42.87 26.39
N VAL A 147 -28.14 42.59 25.42
CA VAL A 147 -27.98 43.01 24.02
C VAL A 147 -29.28 43.70 23.57
N PRO A 148 -29.26 44.73 22.68
CA PRO A 148 -30.48 45.43 22.27
C PRO A 148 -31.58 44.49 21.74
N LEU A 149 -32.85 44.78 22.03
CA LEU A 149 -34.09 44.02 21.74
C LEU A 149 -34.26 43.47 20.30
N ASN A 150 -33.38 43.83 19.36
CA ASN A 150 -33.42 43.47 17.95
C ASN A 150 -32.28 42.50 17.54
N ALA A 151 -31.38 42.12 18.45
CA ALA A 151 -30.17 41.37 18.13
C ALA A 151 -30.26 39.85 18.43
N CYS A 152 -31.12 39.44 19.37
CA CYS A 152 -31.36 38.04 19.72
C CYS A 152 -32.87 37.80 19.90
N ASP A 153 -33.42 36.75 19.27
CA ASP A 153 -34.82 36.36 19.46
C ASP A 153 -34.92 35.53 20.75
N PRO A 154 -35.87 35.84 21.67
CA PRO A 154 -36.13 35.04 22.85
C PRO A 154 -36.33 33.54 22.56
N ASN A 155 -36.78 33.21 21.35
CA ASN A 155 -36.99 31.85 20.90
C ASN A 155 -35.72 31.07 20.58
N ASP A 156 -34.55 31.71 20.51
CA ASP A 156 -33.28 31.07 20.16
C ASP A 156 -32.67 30.25 21.31
N LEU A 157 -33.21 30.32 22.52
CA LEU A 157 -32.87 29.37 23.60
C LEU A 157 -33.50 27.99 23.32
N SER A 158 -32.83 26.92 23.73
CA SER A 158 -33.36 25.56 23.62
C SER A 158 -34.73 25.43 24.34
N LYS A 159 -35.56 24.46 23.96
CA LYS A 159 -36.94 24.35 24.50
C LYS A 159 -37.00 24.02 25.99
N ASP A 160 -35.97 23.38 26.55
CA ASP A 160 -35.87 23.02 27.97
C ASP A 160 -35.68 24.22 28.92
N PRO A 161 -34.82 25.22 28.64
CA PRO A 161 -34.70 26.41 29.48
C PRO A 161 -35.91 27.37 29.44
N LYS A 162 -36.83 27.25 28.48
CA LYS A 162 -38.02 28.14 28.38
C LYS A 162 -39.01 27.98 29.53
N ASN A 163 -38.94 26.89 30.30
CA ASN A 163 -39.80 26.63 31.47
C ASN A 163 -39.06 26.73 32.81
N LEU A 164 -37.79 27.15 32.84
CA LEU A 164 -37.04 27.31 34.08
C LEU A 164 -37.04 28.78 34.53
N ASP A 165 -37.57 29.02 35.72
CA ASP A 165 -37.34 30.26 36.46
C ASP A 165 -35.84 30.33 36.83
N LEU A 166 -35.08 31.10 36.02
CA LEU A 166 -33.60 31.20 36.04
C LEU A 166 -33.04 31.73 37.38
N GLY A 167 -33.91 32.14 38.30
CA GLY A 167 -33.56 32.54 39.66
C GLY A 167 -33.43 31.40 40.67
N ILE A 168 -34.05 30.22 40.45
CA ILE A 168 -34.20 29.20 41.51
C ILE A 168 -33.97 27.74 41.05
N ALA A 169 -33.94 27.41 39.75
CA ALA A 169 -33.81 26.02 39.28
C ALA A 169 -32.44 25.61 38.70
N THR A 170 -32.12 24.31 38.78
CA THR A 170 -30.93 23.60 38.27
C THR A 170 -30.92 23.50 36.74
N LEU A 171 -29.79 23.78 36.08
CA LEU A 171 -29.65 23.73 34.62
C LEU A 171 -29.87 22.31 34.05
N PRO A 172 -30.37 22.17 32.79
CA PRO A 172 -30.75 20.88 32.22
C PRO A 172 -29.56 20.06 31.69
N THR A 173 -29.74 18.73 31.63
CA THR A 173 -28.82 17.81 30.93
C THR A 173 -29.17 17.74 29.43
N GLN A 174 -28.21 18.00 28.54
CA GLN A 174 -28.39 17.99 27.08
C GLN A 174 -27.53 16.93 26.38
N ARG A 175 -27.92 16.49 25.18
CA ARG A 175 -27.04 15.73 24.28
C ARG A 175 -26.22 16.67 23.39
N SER A 176 -24.90 16.59 23.49
CA SER A 176 -23.93 17.36 22.69
C SER A 176 -23.17 16.39 21.79
N LEU A 177 -23.50 16.36 20.49
CA LEU A 177 -22.97 15.42 19.50
C LEU A 177 -23.02 13.94 19.92
N GLY A 178 -24.10 13.57 20.63
CA GLY A 178 -24.36 12.21 21.10
C GLY A 178 -23.85 11.87 22.50
N LEU A 179 -22.97 12.69 23.11
CA LEU A 179 -22.61 12.58 24.53
C LEU A 179 -23.64 13.33 25.39
N LEU A 180 -23.93 12.85 26.60
CA LEU A 180 -24.75 13.61 27.55
C LEU A 180 -23.86 14.56 28.34
N TRP A 181 -24.20 15.84 28.33
CA TRP A 181 -23.52 16.90 29.05
C TRP A 181 -24.49 17.53 30.05
N ASP A 182 -24.16 17.42 31.33
CA ASP A 182 -24.84 18.15 32.40
C ASP A 182 -24.24 19.56 32.50
N THR A 183 -25.07 20.57 32.21
CA THR A 183 -24.64 21.97 32.16
C THR A 183 -24.51 22.61 33.53
N GLU A 184 -25.16 22.07 34.57
CA GLU A 184 -25.03 22.58 35.94
C GLU A 184 -23.70 22.15 36.54
N THR A 185 -23.33 20.88 36.38
CA THR A 185 -22.07 20.32 36.91
C THR A 185 -20.89 20.45 35.94
N ASP A 186 -21.15 20.88 34.70
CA ASP A 186 -20.20 20.93 33.57
C ASP A 186 -19.45 19.61 33.33
N SER A 187 -20.21 18.50 33.33
CA SER A 187 -19.65 17.15 33.21
C SER A 187 -20.36 16.30 32.15
N PHE A 188 -19.60 15.40 31.51
CA PHE A 188 -20.14 14.34 30.67
C PHE A 188 -20.61 13.17 31.53
N THR A 189 -21.76 12.61 31.17
CA THR A 189 -22.39 11.49 31.88
C THR A 189 -23.03 10.51 30.89
N TYR A 190 -23.63 9.42 31.41
CA TYR A 190 -24.33 8.41 30.62
C TYR A 190 -25.76 8.21 31.14
N LYS A 191 -26.69 7.87 30.24
CA LYS A 191 -28.02 7.35 30.57
C LYS A 191 -28.18 6.00 29.91
N VAL A 192 -28.47 4.99 30.70
CA VAL A 192 -28.55 3.61 30.22
C VAL A 192 -30.00 3.28 29.93
N ASN A 193 -30.27 2.85 28.70
CA ASN A 193 -31.62 2.45 28.32
C ASN A 193 -31.93 1.07 28.91
N ARG A 194 -32.83 1.00 29.90
CA ARG A 194 -33.20 -0.23 30.63
C ARG A 194 -34.15 -1.16 29.89
N VAL A 195 -34.37 -0.94 28.59
CA VAL A 195 -35.22 -1.84 27.78
C VAL A 195 -34.52 -3.19 27.65
N GLU A 196 -35.07 -4.22 28.30
CA GLU A 196 -34.60 -5.60 28.17
C GLU A 196 -34.55 -6.01 26.70
N LYS A 197 -33.34 -6.29 26.23
CA LYS A 197 -33.11 -6.80 24.87
C LYS A 197 -33.16 -8.32 24.89
N PRO A 198 -33.70 -8.96 23.85
CA PRO A 198 -33.81 -10.42 23.80
C PRO A 198 -32.41 -11.06 23.85
N TYR A 199 -32.26 -12.16 24.57
CA TYR A 199 -31.01 -12.91 24.72
C TYR A 199 -30.61 -13.64 23.42
N THR A 200 -30.17 -12.83 22.45
CA THR A 200 -29.89 -13.18 21.06
C THR A 200 -28.63 -12.42 20.61
N ARG A 201 -28.01 -12.83 19.51
CA ARG A 201 -26.84 -12.11 18.96
C ARG A 201 -27.20 -10.68 18.55
N ARG A 202 -28.39 -10.48 17.96
CA ARG A 202 -28.91 -9.14 17.63
C ARG A 202 -29.13 -8.31 18.90
N GLY A 203 -29.67 -8.91 19.96
CA GLY A 203 -29.84 -8.27 21.25
C GLY A 203 -28.52 -7.77 21.83
N LEU A 204 -27.48 -8.60 21.87
CA LEU A 204 -26.16 -8.21 22.37
C LEU A 204 -25.50 -7.13 21.54
N LEU A 205 -25.51 -7.28 20.22
CA LEU A 205 -24.97 -6.26 19.33
C LEU A 205 -25.72 -4.93 19.48
N SER A 206 -27.05 -4.97 19.64
CA SER A 206 -27.86 -3.77 19.90
C SER A 206 -27.53 -3.13 21.24
N THR A 207 -27.27 -3.90 22.29
CA THR A 207 -26.91 -3.36 23.61
C THR A 207 -25.52 -2.73 23.59
N ILE A 208 -24.52 -3.37 22.97
CA ILE A 208 -23.16 -2.79 22.83
C ILE A 208 -23.22 -1.44 22.10
N ASN A 209 -23.93 -1.38 20.97
CA ASN A 209 -24.04 -0.16 20.17
C ASN A 209 -24.98 0.90 20.76
N SER A 210 -25.70 0.58 21.83
CA SER A 210 -26.53 1.57 22.54
C SER A 210 -25.70 2.54 23.41
N VAL A 211 -24.47 2.16 23.75
CA VAL A 211 -23.52 3.00 24.49
C VAL A 211 -22.67 3.79 23.51
N TYR A 212 -22.99 5.07 23.36
CA TYR A 212 -22.27 5.98 22.47
C TYR A 212 -21.09 6.64 23.20
N ASP A 213 -19.87 6.24 22.85
CA ASP A 213 -18.64 6.65 23.54
C ASP A 213 -17.51 7.05 22.54
N PRO A 214 -17.62 8.22 21.89
CA PRO A 214 -16.65 8.68 20.89
C PRO A 214 -15.27 9.03 21.47
N LEU A 215 -15.19 9.42 22.74
CA LEU A 215 -13.94 9.80 23.43
C LEU A 215 -13.32 8.66 24.26
N GLY A 216 -14.03 7.55 24.42
CA GLY A 216 -13.49 6.36 25.05
C GLY A 216 -13.56 6.33 26.58
N PHE A 217 -14.50 7.04 27.19
CA PHE A 217 -14.70 7.04 28.63
C PHE A 217 -15.20 5.69 29.17
N ALA A 218 -16.00 4.97 28.37
CA ALA A 218 -16.68 3.73 28.76
C ALA A 218 -16.09 2.48 28.09
N GLN A 219 -14.95 2.59 27.40
CA GLN A 219 -14.25 1.46 26.77
C GLN A 219 -14.07 0.23 27.65
N PRO A 220 -13.75 0.34 28.96
CA PRO A 220 -13.54 -0.83 29.82
C PRO A 220 -14.80 -1.69 29.97
N VAL A 221 -15.97 -1.05 29.93
CA VAL A 221 -17.27 -1.73 30.01
C VAL A 221 -17.68 -2.22 28.62
N ILE A 222 -17.51 -1.40 27.59
CA ILE A 222 -17.89 -1.75 26.21
C ILE A 222 -17.09 -2.95 25.69
N ILE A 223 -15.79 -3.04 26.00
CA ILE A 223 -14.93 -4.11 25.50
C ILE A 223 -15.31 -5.48 26.04
N GLN A 224 -15.80 -5.57 27.29
CA GLN A 224 -16.31 -6.81 27.86
C GLN A 224 -17.52 -7.34 27.07
N GLY A 225 -18.41 -6.45 26.65
CA GLY A 225 -19.54 -6.80 25.79
C GLY A 225 -19.10 -7.31 24.42
N LYS A 226 -18.09 -6.67 23.82
CA LYS A 226 -17.50 -7.12 22.54
C LYS A 226 -16.90 -8.53 22.68
N LEU A 227 -16.08 -8.76 23.71
CA LEU A 227 -15.48 -10.07 23.96
C LEU A 227 -16.54 -11.17 24.14
N LEU A 228 -17.64 -10.85 24.82
CA LEU A 228 -18.78 -11.76 24.95
C LEU A 228 -19.43 -12.05 23.59
N LEU A 229 -19.58 -11.04 22.73
CA LEU A 229 -20.09 -11.21 21.37
C LEU A 229 -19.19 -12.13 20.54
N ARG A 230 -17.86 -11.95 20.63
CA ARG A 230 -16.88 -12.81 19.97
C ARG A 230 -16.94 -14.26 20.47
N GLU A 231 -17.04 -14.47 21.78
CA GLU A 231 -17.20 -15.81 22.38
C GLU A 231 -18.48 -16.48 21.85
N MET A 232 -19.59 -15.74 21.81
CA MET A 232 -20.86 -16.22 21.27
C MET A 232 -20.78 -16.57 19.78
N MET A 233 -20.13 -15.72 18.97
CA MET A 233 -19.96 -15.96 17.53
C MET A 233 -19.14 -17.22 17.23
N SER A 234 -18.13 -17.52 18.06
CA SER A 234 -17.31 -18.74 17.93
C SER A 234 -18.13 -20.02 18.14
N ILE A 235 -19.04 -20.03 19.12
CA ILE A 235 -19.83 -21.21 19.50
C ILE A 235 -21.02 -21.44 18.56
N THR A 236 -21.55 -20.38 17.95
CA THR A 236 -22.87 -20.41 17.28
C THR A 236 -22.80 -20.14 15.77
N SER A 237 -21.67 -20.47 15.13
CA SER A 237 -21.37 -20.20 13.70
C SER A 237 -22.40 -20.70 12.67
N LYS A 238 -23.41 -21.48 13.08
CA LYS A 238 -24.49 -22.05 12.24
C LYS A 238 -25.92 -21.58 12.59
N THR A 239 -26.09 -20.69 13.56
CA THR A 239 -27.43 -20.19 13.98
C THR A 239 -27.80 -18.89 13.25
N ASP A 240 -29.03 -18.40 13.38
CA ASP A 240 -29.50 -17.08 12.91
C ASP A 240 -29.39 -16.01 14.01
N LEU A 241 -29.36 -14.71 13.66
CA LEU A 241 -29.06 -13.59 14.56
C LEU A 241 -30.08 -13.43 15.69
N ASP A 242 -31.29 -13.93 15.47
CA ASP A 242 -32.44 -13.84 16.36
C ASP A 242 -32.69 -15.15 17.15
N ASP A 243 -31.87 -16.17 16.94
CA ASP A 243 -31.97 -17.42 17.70
C ASP A 243 -31.51 -17.23 19.17
N PRO A 244 -32.15 -17.90 20.14
CA PRO A 244 -31.73 -17.90 21.54
C PRO A 244 -30.31 -18.43 21.70
N LEU A 245 -29.50 -17.74 22.51
CA LEU A 245 -28.11 -18.10 22.78
C LEU A 245 -27.98 -19.27 23.79
N PRO A 246 -26.85 -20.01 23.78
CA PRO A 246 -26.61 -21.12 24.73
C PRO A 246 -26.63 -20.67 26.20
N GLU A 247 -27.31 -21.45 27.05
CA GLU A 247 -27.55 -21.13 28.48
C GLU A 247 -26.25 -20.91 29.29
N LEU A 248 -25.14 -21.55 28.89
CA LEU A 248 -23.83 -21.42 29.52
C LEU A 248 -23.30 -19.97 29.57
N LEU A 249 -23.73 -19.11 28.64
CA LEU A 249 -23.29 -17.71 28.55
C LEU A 249 -24.30 -16.72 29.14
N HIS A 250 -25.46 -17.20 29.61
CA HIS A 250 -26.52 -16.34 30.13
C HIS A 250 -26.07 -15.57 31.37
N GLY A 251 -25.32 -16.24 32.26
CA GLY A 251 -24.73 -15.59 33.44
C GLY A 251 -23.82 -14.41 33.08
N LYS A 252 -22.90 -14.61 32.12
CA LYS A 252 -21.97 -13.54 31.66
C LYS A 252 -22.72 -12.35 31.06
N TRP A 253 -23.79 -12.62 30.29
CA TRP A 253 -24.66 -11.59 29.72
C TRP A 253 -25.35 -10.75 30.79
N VAL A 254 -26.01 -11.41 31.76
CA VAL A 254 -26.71 -10.71 32.84
C VAL A 254 -25.74 -9.88 33.68
N THR A 255 -24.57 -10.42 34.01
CA THR A 255 -23.55 -9.68 34.75
C THR A 255 -23.08 -8.43 34.01
N TRP A 256 -22.77 -8.54 32.72
CA TRP A 256 -22.31 -7.39 31.92
C TRP A 256 -23.42 -6.36 31.68
N THR A 257 -24.64 -6.79 31.36
CA THR A 257 -25.77 -5.87 31.15
C THR A 257 -26.12 -5.10 32.42
N ASN A 258 -26.03 -5.73 33.60
CA ASN A 258 -26.22 -5.05 34.87
C ASN A 258 -25.11 -4.04 35.17
N SER A 259 -23.86 -4.30 34.77
CA SER A 259 -22.74 -3.38 35.01
C SER A 259 -22.86 -2.07 34.21
N LEU A 260 -23.61 -2.06 33.11
CA LEU A 260 -23.90 -0.84 32.34
C LEU A 260 -24.53 0.24 33.22
N SER A 261 -25.38 -0.14 34.19
CA SER A 261 -26.05 0.81 35.09
C SER A 261 -25.06 1.67 35.90
N HIS A 262 -23.86 1.17 36.16
CA HIS A 262 -22.82 1.92 36.85
C HIS A 262 -22.28 3.09 36.02
N LEU A 263 -22.42 3.07 34.68
CA LEU A 263 -22.02 4.20 33.83
C LEU A 263 -22.81 5.48 34.14
N GLU A 264 -24.02 5.38 34.70
CA GLU A 264 -24.81 6.56 35.11
C GLU A 264 -24.17 7.30 36.30
N SER A 265 -23.28 6.65 37.06
CA SER A 265 -22.53 7.27 38.15
C SER A 265 -21.24 7.97 37.69
N LEU A 266 -20.84 7.77 36.43
CA LEU A 266 -19.62 8.32 35.87
C LEU A 266 -19.84 9.78 35.46
N ASN A 267 -19.17 10.69 36.17
CA ASN A 267 -19.17 12.13 35.86
C ASN A 267 -17.77 12.57 35.48
N ILE A 268 -17.59 12.99 34.22
CA ILE A 268 -16.28 13.36 33.69
C ILE A 268 -16.27 14.86 33.40
N PRO A 269 -15.40 15.65 34.03
CA PRO A 269 -15.30 17.08 33.76
C PRO A 269 -15.16 17.35 32.26
N ARG A 270 -16.00 18.25 31.72
CA ARG A 270 -15.87 18.68 30.33
C ARG A 270 -14.54 19.39 30.17
N MET A 271 -14.30 20.45 30.94
CA MET A 271 -13.03 21.18 30.92
C MET A 271 -11.88 20.25 31.35
N TYR A 272 -10.74 20.27 30.65
CA TYR A 272 -9.60 19.44 31.03
C TYR A 272 -9.11 19.77 32.45
N SER A 273 -8.83 21.03 32.73
CA SER A 273 -8.32 21.51 34.01
C SER A 273 -8.78 22.94 34.23
N ASP A 274 -8.71 23.41 35.48
CA ASP A 274 -8.82 24.82 35.86
C ASP A 274 -7.78 25.76 35.22
N ILE A 275 -6.68 25.22 34.68
CA ILE A 275 -5.73 25.95 33.83
C ILE A 275 -6.32 26.10 32.42
N SER A 276 -6.47 27.35 31.96
CA SER A 276 -6.94 27.61 30.59
C SER A 276 -5.97 27.02 29.56
N TYR A 277 -6.51 26.23 28.63
CA TYR A 277 -5.70 25.60 27.58
C TYR A 277 -4.92 26.62 26.78
N LYS A 278 -5.51 27.78 26.43
CA LYS A 278 -4.81 28.87 25.72
C LYS A 278 -3.79 29.61 26.58
N ALA A 279 -4.02 29.73 27.89
CA ALA A 279 -3.12 30.43 28.79
C ALA A 279 -1.96 29.56 29.32
N ALA A 280 -2.04 28.24 29.15
CA ALA A 280 -0.99 27.31 29.60
C ALA A 280 0.36 27.63 28.97
N THR A 281 1.42 27.62 29.78
CA THR A 281 2.80 27.88 29.36
C THR A 281 3.36 26.73 28.53
N ASN A 282 2.98 25.49 28.86
CA ASN A 282 3.35 24.28 28.13
C ASN A 282 2.18 23.27 28.12
N ARG A 283 2.17 22.41 27.10
CA ARG A 283 1.11 21.42 26.84
C ARG A 283 1.75 20.11 26.40
N GLU A 284 1.59 19.06 27.19
CA GLU A 284 2.14 17.74 26.90
C GLU A 284 1.01 16.71 26.79
N VAL A 285 1.13 15.78 25.85
CA VAL A 285 0.18 14.68 25.72
C VAL A 285 0.88 13.40 26.16
N LEU A 286 0.50 12.91 27.34
CA LEU A 286 1.00 11.67 27.91
C LEU A 286 0.07 10.54 27.49
N VAL A 287 0.58 9.50 26.86
CA VAL A 287 -0.31 8.42 26.44
C VAL A 287 0.34 7.09 26.78
N PHE A 288 -0.54 6.18 27.14
CA PHE A 288 -0.24 4.85 27.58
C PHE A 288 -1.07 3.93 26.72
N ALA A 289 -0.53 2.80 26.34
CA ALA A 289 -1.33 1.74 25.76
C ALA A 289 -1.08 0.45 26.50
N ASP A 290 -1.82 -0.57 26.10
CA ASP A 290 -1.64 -1.91 26.59
C ASP A 290 -2.17 -2.94 25.59
N ALA A 291 -1.62 -4.16 25.58
CA ALA A 291 -2.14 -5.25 24.74
C ALA A 291 -2.13 -6.60 25.47
N SER A 292 -3.17 -7.40 25.19
CA SER A 292 -3.34 -8.77 25.63
C SER A 292 -3.73 -9.68 24.46
N LYS A 293 -3.83 -10.99 24.73
CA LYS A 293 -4.34 -11.98 23.76
C LYS A 293 -5.77 -11.66 23.28
N ASP A 294 -6.54 -10.91 24.06
CA ASP A 294 -7.96 -10.66 23.82
C ASP A 294 -8.22 -9.23 23.32
N VAL A 295 -7.47 -8.24 23.82
CA VAL A 295 -7.74 -6.81 23.63
C VAL A 295 -6.44 -6.01 23.47
N ILE A 296 -6.48 -5.00 22.61
CA ILE A 296 -5.51 -3.90 22.53
C ILE A 296 -6.22 -2.60 22.98
N ALA A 297 -5.62 -1.84 23.88
CA ALA A 297 -6.19 -0.60 24.42
C ALA A 297 -5.17 0.54 24.48
N ALA A 298 -5.61 1.79 24.39
CA ALA A 298 -4.80 2.99 24.55
C ALA A 298 -5.58 4.09 25.29
N VAL A 299 -4.87 4.90 26.08
CA VAL A 299 -5.41 6.02 26.86
C VAL A 299 -4.45 7.19 26.87
N ALA A 300 -4.97 8.36 26.49
CA ALA A 300 -4.27 9.63 26.42
C ALA A 300 -4.70 10.56 27.55
N TYR A 301 -3.74 11.28 28.10
CA TYR A 301 -3.90 12.33 29.09
C TYR A 301 -3.21 13.60 28.58
N LEU A 302 -3.80 14.74 28.89
CA LEU A 302 -3.24 16.06 28.62
C LEU A 302 -2.66 16.60 29.93
N LYS A 303 -1.38 16.94 29.91
CA LYS A 303 -0.69 17.64 31.00
C LYS A 303 -0.53 19.11 30.63
N LEU A 304 -1.10 19.99 31.43
CA LEU A 304 -1.01 21.45 31.26
C LEU A 304 -0.11 22.04 32.32
N TYR A 305 0.68 23.03 31.94
CA TYR A 305 1.58 23.76 32.82
C TYR A 305 1.13 25.22 32.96
N ASP A 306 1.28 25.73 34.17
CA ASP A 306 1.17 27.13 34.58
C ASP A 306 2.44 27.46 35.39
N VAL A 307 2.73 28.73 35.62
CA VAL A 307 4.03 29.22 36.12
C VAL A 307 4.53 28.47 37.36
N ASN A 308 3.62 27.98 38.22
CA ASN A 308 3.94 27.26 39.46
C ASN A 308 3.25 25.89 39.63
N ARG A 309 2.54 25.37 38.62
CA ARG A 309 1.73 24.14 38.76
C ARG A 309 1.54 23.38 37.46
N SER A 310 1.35 22.07 37.55
CA SER A 310 0.90 21.25 36.41
C SER A 310 -0.33 20.43 36.78
N THR A 311 -1.21 20.20 35.81
CA THR A 311 -2.42 19.39 35.96
C THR A 311 -2.44 18.31 34.90
N LEU A 312 -2.99 17.14 35.23
CA LEU A 312 -3.10 16.00 34.32
C LEU A 312 -4.57 15.60 34.17
N SER A 313 -5.05 15.50 32.93
CA SER A 313 -6.48 15.33 32.65
C SER A 313 -6.71 14.31 31.54
N PHE A 314 -7.72 13.47 31.68
CA PHE A 314 -8.05 12.47 30.65
C PHE A 314 -8.43 13.14 29.33
N LEU A 315 -7.70 12.79 28.27
CA LEU A 315 -7.93 13.30 26.92
C LEU A 315 -8.89 12.37 26.18
N MET A 316 -8.50 11.11 25.96
CA MET A 316 -9.35 10.09 25.33
C MET A 316 -8.81 8.66 25.48
N GLY A 317 -9.66 7.66 25.30
CA GLY A 317 -9.33 6.24 25.30
C GLY A 317 -9.84 5.49 24.07
N LYS A 318 -9.24 4.33 23.75
CA LYS A 318 -9.74 3.41 22.72
C LYS A 318 -9.40 1.97 23.08
N ALA A 319 -10.30 1.03 22.77
CA ALA A 319 -10.03 -0.40 22.87
C ALA A 319 -10.57 -1.17 21.66
N LYS A 320 -9.86 -2.23 21.25
CA LYS A 320 -10.22 -3.11 20.13
C LYS A 320 -9.86 -4.56 20.46
N GLU A 321 -10.65 -5.50 19.95
CA GLU A 321 -10.40 -6.94 20.07
C GLU A 321 -9.25 -7.42 19.17
N THR A 322 -8.50 -8.41 19.63
CA THR A 322 -7.43 -9.07 18.86
C THR A 322 -8.01 -10.12 17.89
N VAL A 323 -7.52 -10.17 16.64
CA VAL A 323 -7.98 -11.16 15.63
C VAL A 323 -7.26 -12.50 15.85
N LEU A 324 -7.99 -13.62 15.93
CA LEU A 324 -7.43 -14.97 16.12
C LEU A 324 -6.67 -15.42 14.86
N VAL A 325 -5.35 -15.31 14.87
CA VAL A 325 -4.45 -16.06 13.99
C VAL A 325 -3.39 -16.72 14.87
N GLU A 326 -3.45 -18.04 14.99
CA GLU A 326 -2.40 -18.83 15.64
C GLU A 326 -1.13 -18.78 14.79
N PHE A 327 -0.29 -17.75 14.97
CA PHE A 327 1.17 -17.86 15.17
C PHE A 327 1.82 -16.46 15.20
N VAL A 328 2.69 -16.31 16.20
CA VAL A 328 3.71 -15.27 16.43
C VAL A 328 3.23 -13.87 16.86
N PHE A 329 3.41 -13.63 18.16
CA PHE A 329 3.36 -12.39 18.95
C PHE A 329 3.98 -11.12 18.29
N LEU A 330 4.75 -11.26 17.22
CA LEU A 330 5.41 -10.17 16.49
C LEU A 330 4.50 -9.53 15.42
N VAL A 331 3.59 -10.31 14.81
CA VAL A 331 2.62 -9.82 13.80
C VAL A 331 1.48 -9.05 14.46
N PHE A 332 1.11 -9.43 15.69
CA PHE A 332 0.12 -8.72 16.50
C PHE A 332 0.60 -7.34 16.97
N GLN A 333 1.92 -7.15 17.15
CA GLN A 333 2.50 -5.83 17.41
C GLN A 333 2.38 -4.89 16.21
N LEU A 334 2.34 -5.41 14.97
CA LEU A 334 2.38 -4.64 13.72
C LEU A 334 1.01 -4.35 13.06
N ASN A 335 0.01 -5.21 13.25
CA ASN A 335 -1.39 -4.82 13.03
C ASN A 335 -1.91 -3.87 14.11
N GLY A 336 -1.27 -3.93 15.29
CA GLY A 336 -1.03 -2.78 16.16
C GLY A 336 -0.52 -1.63 15.29
N THR A 337 0.75 -1.59 14.87
CA THR A 337 1.44 -0.53 14.08
C THR A 337 0.67 0.12 12.90
N ILE A 338 -0.14 -0.59 12.11
CA ILE A 338 -0.96 0.04 11.03
C ILE A 338 -2.23 0.70 11.58
N SER A 339 -2.87 0.09 12.58
CA SER A 339 -3.90 0.76 13.40
C SER A 339 -3.29 1.85 14.30
N VAL A 340 -2.01 1.70 14.63
CA VAL A 340 -1.14 2.53 15.46
C VAL A 340 -0.47 3.60 14.62
N LEU A 341 -0.58 3.67 13.30
CA LEU A 341 -0.24 4.90 12.56
C LEU A 341 -1.40 5.90 12.60
N LYS A 342 -2.65 5.40 12.56
CA LYS A 342 -3.85 6.20 12.88
C LYS A 342 -3.96 6.55 14.36
N THR A 343 -3.35 5.72 15.21
CA THR A 343 -3.27 5.90 16.66
C THR A 343 -1.85 6.27 17.10
N ILE A 344 -0.87 6.68 16.29
CA ILE A 344 0.41 7.29 16.78
C ILE A 344 0.23 8.81 16.92
N GLN A 345 -0.93 9.27 16.48
CA GLN A 345 -1.69 10.34 17.10
C GLN A 345 -2.25 9.99 18.51
N GLN A 346 -2.03 8.78 19.07
CA GLN A 346 -2.64 8.22 20.32
C GLN A 346 -2.04 6.90 20.97
N ILE A 347 -0.76 6.53 20.71
CA ILE A 347 0.26 5.75 21.47
C ILE A 347 0.07 4.27 21.90
N ALA A 348 1.16 3.69 22.48
CA ALA A 348 1.66 2.31 22.66
C ALA A 348 2.04 1.90 24.15
N THR A 349 2.49 0.64 24.35
CA THR A 349 1.95 -0.37 25.32
C THR A 349 2.72 -0.78 26.61
N ARG A 350 2.02 -1.33 27.64
CA ARG A 350 2.39 -2.50 28.54
C ARG A 350 1.41 -3.69 28.35
N CYS A 351 1.37 -4.73 29.22
CA CYS A 351 0.42 -5.87 29.12
C CYS A 351 -0.38 -6.03 30.44
N ILE A 352 -1.71 -5.89 30.43
CA ILE A 352 -2.63 -6.11 31.56
C ILE A 352 -3.82 -6.98 31.09
N ASP A 353 -4.20 -7.93 31.94
CA ASP A 353 -5.37 -8.81 31.72
C ASP A 353 -6.69 -8.00 31.73
N PRO A 354 -7.65 -8.26 30.80
CA PRO A 354 -8.90 -7.50 30.73
C PRO A 354 -9.74 -7.47 32.02
N SER A 355 -9.61 -8.50 32.88
CA SER A 355 -10.28 -8.51 34.19
C SER A 355 -9.67 -7.51 35.17
N LYS A 356 -8.36 -7.22 35.03
CA LYS A 356 -7.60 -6.29 35.84
C LYS A 356 -7.67 -4.85 35.34
N LEU A 357 -8.20 -4.60 34.13
CA LEU A 357 -8.45 -3.25 33.64
C LEU A 357 -9.41 -2.49 34.58
N ALA A 358 -10.37 -3.18 35.20
CA ALA A 358 -11.30 -2.58 36.16
C ALA A 358 -10.64 -2.17 37.49
N GLU A 359 -9.48 -2.75 37.82
CA GLU A 359 -8.77 -2.58 39.10
C GLU A 359 -7.48 -1.75 39.00
N SER A 360 -7.04 -1.47 37.78
CA SER A 360 -5.77 -0.80 37.53
C SER A 360 -5.78 0.68 37.93
N SER A 361 -4.62 1.16 38.39
CA SER A 361 -4.40 2.50 38.95
C SER A 361 -4.77 3.67 38.02
N TRP A 362 -4.96 3.43 36.72
CA TRP A 362 -5.46 4.44 35.79
C TRP A 362 -6.96 4.80 35.99
N LEU A 363 -7.73 3.97 36.72
CA LEU A 363 -9.10 4.24 37.14
C LEU A 363 -9.23 4.88 38.54
N ASN A 364 -8.23 4.71 39.40
CA ASN A 364 -8.32 5.10 40.83
C ASN A 364 -7.68 6.46 41.16
N TYR A 365 -7.63 7.41 40.21
CA TYR A 365 -7.09 8.74 40.51
C TYR A 365 -8.09 9.65 41.25
N MET A 366 -8.49 9.21 42.45
CA MET A 366 -8.92 10.03 43.58
C MET A 366 -8.82 9.17 44.84
N GLU A 367 -7.63 9.11 45.45
CA GLU A 367 -7.46 9.09 46.90
C GLU A 367 -5.98 9.25 47.28
N ASN A 368 -5.69 10.39 47.93
CA ASN A 368 -4.51 10.72 48.74
C ASN A 368 -3.18 11.12 48.06
N THR A 369 -3.00 12.45 48.01
CA THR A 369 -1.82 13.22 48.46
C THR A 369 -0.40 12.65 48.28
N VAL A 370 0.38 13.43 47.52
CA VAL A 370 1.75 13.94 47.80
C VAL A 370 2.76 12.96 48.41
N GLU A 371 3.80 12.63 47.63
CA GLU A 371 5.17 12.75 48.14
C GLU A 371 6.13 13.08 46.99
N LEU A 372 6.85 14.21 47.18
CA LEU A 372 7.87 14.73 46.29
C LEU A 372 9.07 13.78 46.22
N ILE A 373 9.56 13.48 45.01
CA ILE A 373 10.96 13.12 44.82
C ILE A 373 11.53 14.03 43.72
N SER A 374 12.59 14.74 44.11
CA SER A 374 13.28 15.82 43.43
C SER A 374 13.81 15.48 42.03
N GLU A 375 13.58 16.40 41.09
CA GLU A 375 14.30 16.51 39.81
C GLU A 375 15.79 16.87 40.01
N PRO A 376 16.60 16.71 38.95
CA PRO A 376 17.59 17.72 38.60
C PRO A 376 17.32 18.33 37.20
N GLU A 377 17.24 19.68 37.17
CA GLU A 377 17.29 20.58 36.00
C GLU A 377 18.66 20.43 35.27
N HIS A 378 18.71 20.03 33.98
CA HIS A 378 18.67 20.77 32.70
C HIS A 378 19.98 21.37 32.17
N CYS A 379 20.20 21.20 30.85
CA CYS A 379 20.81 22.20 29.96
C CYS A 379 20.11 22.15 28.57
N LEU A 380 19.61 23.30 28.12
CA LEU A 380 19.00 23.56 26.81
C LEU A 380 20.09 23.86 25.74
N ILE A 381 19.81 23.55 24.46
CA ILE A 381 20.43 24.15 23.28
C ILE A 381 19.33 24.50 22.26
N ASP A 382 19.64 25.51 21.47
CA ASP A 382 18.84 26.66 21.06
C ASP A 382 18.06 26.50 19.72
N PRO A 383 16.76 26.85 19.69
CA PRO A 383 15.90 26.87 18.51
C PRO A 383 16.13 28.04 17.52
N GLU A 384 17.09 28.94 17.77
CA GLU A 384 17.21 30.23 17.05
C GLU A 384 17.80 30.19 15.63
N HIS A 385 18.15 29.04 15.04
CA HIS A 385 18.86 29.03 13.76
C HIS A 385 18.25 28.14 12.67
N ASP A 386 17.02 28.49 12.27
CA ASP A 386 16.69 28.83 10.86
C ASP A 386 15.81 27.84 10.06
N GLN A 387 14.80 28.25 9.26
CA GLN A 387 13.81 29.35 9.37
C GLN A 387 12.64 29.16 8.36
N GLU A 388 12.18 27.93 8.08
CA GLU A 388 11.09 27.73 7.07
C GLU A 388 9.87 26.89 7.48
N ILE A 389 9.75 26.35 8.71
CA ILE A 389 8.51 25.64 9.11
C ILE A 389 8.15 25.92 10.59
N TYR A 390 6.96 26.48 10.79
CA TYR A 390 6.33 26.82 12.09
C TYR A 390 5.41 25.66 12.61
N PRO A 391 5.04 25.63 13.91
CA PRO A 391 5.60 24.70 14.90
C PRO A 391 4.59 24.42 16.06
N GLU A 392 3.75 23.38 16.01
CA GLU A 392 2.82 23.16 17.15
C GLU A 392 2.72 21.70 17.63
N VAL A 393 3.80 20.91 17.50
CA VAL A 393 4.07 19.77 18.40
C VAL A 393 5.58 19.51 18.43
N ASP A 394 6.29 20.06 19.42
CA ASP A 394 7.76 19.97 19.46
C ASP A 394 8.34 18.72 20.13
N THR A 395 7.56 17.90 20.85
CA THR A 395 8.10 16.68 21.47
C THR A 395 7.07 15.55 21.62
N CYS A 396 7.45 14.34 21.20
CA CYS A 396 6.93 13.10 21.77
C CYS A 396 8.08 12.47 22.58
N THR A 397 8.14 12.73 23.87
CA THR A 397 9.17 12.18 24.75
C THR A 397 8.72 10.80 25.23
N THR A 398 9.29 9.72 24.70
CA THR A 398 9.20 8.40 25.35
C THR A 398 10.19 8.36 26.50
N TYR A 399 9.70 8.30 27.74
CA TYR A 399 10.56 8.13 28.90
C TYR A 399 11.32 6.80 28.81
N LYS A 400 12.64 6.88 28.94
CA LYS A 400 13.54 5.75 29.13
C LYS A 400 13.09 5.01 30.41
N CYS A 401 12.87 3.70 30.33
CA CYS A 401 12.80 2.87 31.53
C CYS A 401 14.17 2.96 32.21
N GLU A 402 14.32 3.79 33.25
CA GLU A 402 15.54 3.79 34.04
C GLU A 402 15.54 2.62 35.02
N ILE A 403 16.55 1.76 34.83
CA ILE A 403 17.10 0.77 35.75
C ILE A 403 16.08 -0.26 36.27
N ILE A 404 15.89 -1.33 35.50
CA ILE A 404 15.50 -2.63 36.07
C ILE A 404 16.70 -3.55 35.93
N ASP A 405 17.24 -3.91 37.09
CA ASP A 405 18.26 -4.93 37.37
C ASP A 405 18.52 -5.91 36.21
N SER A 406 19.76 -5.91 35.72
CA SER A 406 20.30 -6.77 34.65
C SER A 406 20.20 -8.28 34.93
N SER A 407 19.71 -8.68 36.11
CA SER A 407 19.50 -10.09 36.49
C SER A 407 18.21 -10.73 35.95
N LYS A 408 17.27 -9.97 35.33
CA LYS A 408 16.01 -10.53 34.81
C LYS A 408 15.96 -10.64 33.27
N PRO A 409 15.42 -11.75 32.71
CA PRO A 409 15.47 -12.04 31.27
C PRO A 409 14.60 -11.14 30.36
N ASN A 410 13.85 -10.19 30.92
CA ASN A 410 12.93 -9.32 30.19
C ASN A 410 13.54 -7.94 29.80
N ALA A 411 14.82 -7.70 30.07
CA ALA A 411 15.50 -6.43 29.75
C ALA A 411 15.65 -6.15 28.23
N ARG A 412 15.49 -7.17 27.36
CA ARG A 412 15.61 -7.02 25.89
C ARG A 412 14.48 -6.26 25.20
N PHE A 413 13.36 -6.00 25.87
CA PHE A 413 12.19 -5.36 25.24
C PHE A 413 12.31 -3.83 25.08
N CYS A 414 13.19 -3.16 25.85
CA CYS A 414 13.36 -1.70 25.75
C CYS A 414 14.17 -1.28 24.51
N ASP A 415 15.10 -2.11 24.03
CA ASP A 415 15.90 -1.83 22.82
C ASP A 415 15.05 -1.78 21.54
N ILE A 416 13.91 -2.49 21.52
CA ILE A 416 13.02 -2.55 20.35
C ILE A 416 12.39 -1.18 20.05
N PHE A 417 12.15 -0.36 21.07
CA PHE A 417 11.54 0.97 20.93
C PHE A 417 12.55 2.10 20.69
N SER A 418 13.86 1.87 20.88
CA SER A 418 14.92 2.80 20.51
C SER A 418 14.95 3.13 19.00
N ARG A 419 14.33 2.27 18.18
CA ARG A 419 14.17 2.42 16.73
C ARG A 419 13.15 3.50 16.35
N PHE A 420 12.33 3.98 17.29
CA PHE A 420 11.32 5.02 17.07
C PHE A 420 11.62 6.31 17.83
N SER A 421 12.84 6.44 18.37
CA SER A 421 13.23 7.52 19.29
C SER A 421 13.40 8.90 18.63
N SER A 422 13.26 9.01 17.31
CA SER A 422 13.30 10.29 16.59
C SER A 422 12.36 10.29 15.39
N TRP A 423 11.87 11.49 15.03
CA TRP A 423 10.97 11.68 13.88
C TRP A 423 11.54 11.09 12.59
N ASN A 424 12.82 11.34 12.29
CA ASN A 424 13.47 10.78 11.10
C ASN A 424 13.55 9.24 11.13
N ARG A 425 13.79 8.62 12.30
CA ARG A 425 13.79 7.16 12.43
C ARG A 425 12.38 6.58 12.26
N LEU A 426 11.36 7.27 12.77
CA LEU A 426 9.97 6.89 12.59
C LEU A 426 9.57 6.98 11.10
N VAL A 427 9.87 8.08 10.42
CA VAL A 427 9.55 8.26 8.99
C VAL A 427 10.23 7.17 8.15
N ARG A 428 11.52 6.91 8.34
CA ARG A 428 12.24 5.82 7.63
C ARG A 428 11.66 4.44 7.93
N THR A 429 11.31 4.18 9.18
CA THR A 429 10.70 2.90 9.57
C THR A 429 9.30 2.74 8.96
N VAL A 430 8.52 3.82 8.88
CA VAL A 430 7.20 3.83 8.24
C VAL A 430 7.30 3.70 6.73
N SER A 431 8.25 4.37 6.07
CA SER A 431 8.55 4.16 4.64
C SER A 431 8.94 2.72 4.35
N ARG A 432 9.78 2.10 5.21
CA ARG A 432 10.14 0.68 5.07
C ARG A 432 8.97 -0.26 5.32
N ILE A 433 8.07 0.05 6.25
CA ILE A 433 6.85 -0.74 6.49
C ILE A 433 5.84 -0.54 5.35
N LYS A 434 5.70 0.67 4.78
CA LYS A 434 4.87 0.89 3.59
C LYS A 434 5.38 0.08 2.40
N PHE A 435 6.70 0.09 2.21
CA PHE A 435 7.40 -0.68 1.21
C PHE A 435 7.22 -2.21 1.44
N TRP A 436 7.45 -2.72 2.65
CA TRP A 436 7.19 -4.14 3.02
C TRP A 436 5.70 -4.51 3.01
N ALA A 437 4.80 -3.57 3.30
CA ALA A 437 3.37 -3.77 3.28
C ALA A 437 2.82 -3.75 1.86
N ALA A 438 3.41 -2.99 0.93
CA ALA A 438 3.17 -3.12 -0.51
C ALA A 438 3.66 -4.50 -1.00
N GLU A 439 4.78 -4.97 -0.45
CA GLU A 439 5.32 -6.31 -0.67
C GLU A 439 4.40 -7.47 -0.23
N HIS A 440 3.60 -7.26 0.83
CA HIS A 440 2.72 -8.26 1.44
C HIS A 440 1.21 -7.95 1.29
N ARG A 441 0.83 -6.89 0.56
CA ARG A 441 -0.57 -6.53 0.25
C ARG A 441 -1.07 -7.04 -1.09
N LYS A 442 -0.21 -7.58 -1.93
CA LYS A 442 -0.66 -8.39 -3.06
C LYS A 442 -0.94 -9.79 -2.52
N ASP A 443 -2.11 -10.00 -1.91
CA ASP A 443 -2.79 -11.25 -2.25
C ASP A 443 -3.04 -11.10 -3.75
N ALA A 444 -2.41 -11.93 -4.60
CA ALA A 444 -2.55 -11.82 -6.05
C ALA A 444 -4.04 -11.68 -6.42
N ASP A 445 -4.45 -10.50 -6.92
CA ASP A 445 -5.86 -10.22 -7.24
C ASP A 445 -6.19 -10.88 -8.57
N CYS A 446 -6.40 -12.20 -8.53
CA CYS A 446 -6.77 -12.97 -9.70
C CYS A 446 -8.23 -12.73 -10.12
N SER A 447 -8.95 -11.71 -9.61
CA SER A 447 -10.40 -11.55 -9.85
C SER A 447 -10.78 -11.26 -11.31
N SER A 448 -9.87 -10.67 -12.09
CA SER A 448 -10.02 -10.40 -13.52
C SER A 448 -9.48 -11.53 -14.42
N LEU A 449 -8.88 -12.57 -13.85
CA LEU A 449 -8.15 -13.60 -14.60
C LEU A 449 -9.10 -14.46 -15.46
N LYS A 450 -8.86 -14.44 -16.78
CA LYS A 450 -9.55 -15.28 -17.77
C LYS A 450 -8.57 -16.22 -18.49
N THR A 451 -8.43 -17.41 -17.94
CA THR A 451 -7.40 -18.37 -18.33
C THR A 451 -7.92 -19.81 -18.26
N ASP A 452 -7.47 -20.64 -19.18
CA ASP A 452 -7.66 -22.09 -19.19
C ASP A 452 -6.36 -22.75 -18.68
N ILE A 453 -6.45 -23.37 -17.51
CA ILE A 453 -5.28 -23.91 -16.79
C ILE A 453 -5.37 -25.43 -16.77
N VAL A 454 -4.29 -26.12 -17.12
CA VAL A 454 -4.22 -27.59 -17.07
C VAL A 454 -3.08 -28.03 -16.15
N PHE A 455 -3.43 -28.70 -15.04
CA PHE A 455 -2.45 -29.29 -14.13
C PHE A 455 -2.03 -30.68 -14.61
N LEU A 456 -0.71 -30.91 -14.74
CA LEU A 456 -0.12 -32.20 -15.08
C LEU A 456 0.66 -32.72 -13.86
N LEU A 457 0.16 -33.76 -13.21
CA LEU A 457 0.75 -34.30 -11.98
C LEU A 457 1.43 -35.62 -12.24
N ASP A 458 2.72 -35.68 -11.91
CA ASP A 458 3.48 -36.91 -11.92
C ASP A 458 2.92 -37.87 -10.85
N ALA A 459 2.71 -39.13 -11.22
CA ALA A 459 2.25 -40.20 -10.34
C ALA A 459 3.15 -41.43 -10.51
N SER A 460 4.41 -41.23 -10.92
CA SER A 460 5.39 -42.27 -11.21
C SER A 460 5.93 -42.94 -9.95
N GLY A 461 6.65 -44.05 -10.15
CA GLY A 461 7.20 -44.91 -9.10
C GLY A 461 8.37 -44.31 -8.32
N SER A 462 8.93 -43.17 -8.76
CA SER A 462 9.96 -42.43 -8.01
C SER A 462 9.40 -41.74 -6.77
N MET A 463 8.09 -41.45 -6.75
CA MET A 463 7.44 -40.82 -5.61
C MET A 463 6.63 -41.80 -4.76
N SER A 464 6.38 -41.42 -3.50
CA SER A 464 5.47 -42.17 -2.62
C SER A 464 4.02 -41.69 -2.77
N ALA A 465 3.04 -42.53 -2.41
CA ALA A 465 1.64 -42.11 -2.33
C ALA A 465 1.43 -40.90 -1.37
N GLN A 466 2.27 -40.77 -0.34
CA GLN A 466 2.25 -39.62 0.56
C GLN A 466 2.75 -38.34 -0.13
N SER A 467 3.76 -38.44 -0.99
CA SER A 467 4.26 -37.34 -1.81
C SER A 467 3.21 -36.88 -2.81
N PHE A 468 2.55 -37.82 -3.49
CA PHE A 468 1.45 -37.54 -4.43
C PHE A 468 0.27 -36.81 -3.76
N ASN A 469 -0.09 -37.22 -2.54
CA ASN A 469 -1.13 -36.52 -1.77
C ASN A 469 -0.76 -35.06 -1.44
N ARG A 470 0.54 -34.74 -1.34
CA ARG A 470 0.98 -33.35 -1.14
C ARG A 470 0.86 -32.53 -2.42
N GLU A 471 1.12 -33.11 -3.58
CA GLU A 471 0.86 -32.46 -4.87
C GLU A 471 -0.63 -32.16 -5.04
N LEU A 472 -1.51 -33.11 -4.72
CA LEU A 472 -2.96 -32.88 -4.73
C LEU A 472 -3.39 -31.76 -3.78
N ALA A 473 -2.81 -31.71 -2.57
CA ALA A 473 -3.09 -30.65 -1.60
C ALA A 473 -2.58 -29.28 -2.09
N PHE A 474 -1.44 -29.24 -2.78
CA PHE A 474 -0.90 -28.03 -3.39
C PHE A 474 -1.81 -27.51 -4.51
N VAL A 475 -2.25 -28.39 -5.42
CA VAL A 475 -3.22 -28.03 -6.47
C VAL A 475 -4.53 -27.52 -5.87
N GLU A 476 -4.99 -28.13 -4.78
CA GLU A 476 -6.16 -27.64 -4.03
C GLU A 476 -5.95 -26.21 -3.51
N ASP A 477 -4.80 -25.91 -2.89
CA ASP A 477 -4.47 -24.57 -2.37
C ASP A 477 -4.43 -23.52 -3.49
N VAL A 478 -3.89 -23.86 -4.67
CA VAL A 478 -3.90 -22.98 -5.85
C VAL A 478 -5.34 -22.75 -6.34
N ILE A 479 -6.13 -23.81 -6.55
CA ILE A 479 -7.51 -23.72 -7.04
C ILE A 479 -8.42 -22.95 -6.08
N GLN A 480 -8.17 -23.01 -4.77
CA GLN A 480 -8.93 -22.26 -3.77
C GLN A 480 -8.85 -20.75 -3.97
N ARG A 481 -7.77 -20.26 -4.60
CA ARG A 481 -7.45 -18.84 -4.77
C ARG A 481 -7.79 -18.31 -6.17
N LEU A 482 -8.10 -19.19 -7.14
CA LEU A 482 -8.49 -18.81 -8.50
C LEU A 482 -10.01 -18.55 -8.64
N PRO A 483 -10.45 -17.62 -9.51
CA PRO A 483 -11.87 -17.38 -9.79
C PRO A 483 -12.45 -18.45 -10.74
N ILE A 484 -12.68 -19.66 -10.22
CA ILE A 484 -13.20 -20.78 -11.04
C ILE A 484 -14.60 -20.46 -11.58
N GLY A 485 -14.76 -20.52 -12.90
CA GLY A 485 -16.04 -20.34 -13.58
C GLY A 485 -15.90 -20.25 -15.09
N SER A 486 -16.99 -20.53 -15.82
CA SER A 486 -17.00 -20.57 -17.29
C SER A 486 -16.67 -19.24 -17.99
N ARG A 487 -16.74 -18.11 -17.27
CA ARG A 487 -16.39 -16.77 -17.76
C ARG A 487 -15.06 -16.23 -17.23
N ALA A 488 -14.41 -16.97 -16.32
CA ALA A 488 -13.17 -16.57 -15.68
C ALA A 488 -12.16 -17.70 -15.87
N VAL A 489 -11.81 -18.48 -14.84
CA VAL A 489 -10.84 -19.59 -14.94
C VAL A 489 -11.53 -20.94 -15.16
N GLN A 490 -11.09 -21.70 -16.17
CA GLN A 490 -11.41 -23.12 -16.34
C GLN A 490 -10.19 -23.97 -16.04
N VAL A 491 -10.40 -25.16 -15.44
CA VAL A 491 -9.31 -26.02 -14.98
C VAL A 491 -9.46 -27.43 -15.54
N GLY A 492 -8.43 -27.88 -16.25
CA GLY A 492 -8.19 -29.27 -16.61
C GLY A 492 -7.17 -29.92 -15.67
N PHE A 493 -7.19 -31.24 -15.59
CA PHE A 493 -6.29 -32.00 -14.73
C PHE A 493 -5.94 -33.34 -15.37
N LEU A 494 -4.66 -33.70 -15.34
CA LEU A 494 -4.12 -34.96 -15.83
C LEU A 494 -3.12 -35.51 -14.80
N ALA A 495 -3.32 -36.75 -14.35
CA ALA A 495 -2.28 -37.48 -13.61
C ALA A 495 -1.56 -38.43 -14.57
N PHE A 496 -0.24 -38.58 -14.48
CA PHE A 496 0.50 -39.42 -15.42
C PHE A 496 1.61 -40.25 -14.78
N SER A 497 1.86 -41.41 -15.36
CA SER A 497 3.07 -42.20 -15.14
C SER A 497 3.43 -42.91 -16.45
N THR A 498 3.22 -44.23 -16.53
CA THR A 498 3.37 -45.04 -17.75
C THR A 498 2.23 -44.76 -18.74
N ASN A 499 1.05 -44.38 -18.23
CA ASN A 499 -0.07 -43.86 -19.00
C ASN A 499 -0.59 -42.58 -18.34
N VAL A 500 -1.48 -41.90 -19.05
CA VAL A 500 -2.24 -40.77 -18.52
C VAL A 500 -3.52 -41.32 -17.92
N TYR A 501 -3.83 -40.91 -16.69
CA TYR A 501 -4.98 -41.35 -15.91
C TYR A 501 -5.77 -40.12 -15.43
N ASN A 502 -7.04 -40.34 -15.09
CA ASN A 502 -7.90 -39.39 -14.39
C ASN A 502 -7.99 -38.01 -15.06
N THR A 503 -8.24 -38.01 -16.37
CA THR A 503 -8.44 -36.80 -17.16
C THR A 503 -9.70 -36.06 -16.76
N ILE A 504 -9.53 -34.79 -16.38
CA ILE A 504 -10.59 -33.81 -16.20
C ILE A 504 -10.45 -32.75 -17.30
N TYR A 505 -11.52 -32.54 -18.06
CA TYR A 505 -11.57 -31.55 -19.15
C TYR A 505 -11.94 -30.14 -18.64
N LEU A 506 -11.56 -29.09 -19.37
CA LEU A 506 -11.76 -27.68 -18.98
C LEU A 506 -13.24 -27.33 -18.75
N ASN A 507 -14.16 -27.91 -19.54
CA ASN A 507 -15.60 -27.68 -19.41
C ASN A 507 -16.32 -28.64 -18.45
N GLN A 508 -15.62 -29.55 -17.78
CA GLN A 508 -16.26 -30.62 -17.01
C GLN A 508 -16.82 -30.15 -15.66
N TYR A 509 -16.14 -29.22 -14.99
CA TYR A 509 -16.55 -28.68 -13.69
C TYR A 509 -16.59 -27.16 -13.73
N GLY A 510 -17.77 -26.57 -13.55
CA GLY A 510 -17.98 -25.12 -13.59
C GLY A 510 -17.89 -24.41 -12.24
N ASP A 511 -17.74 -25.16 -11.14
CA ASP A 511 -17.64 -24.62 -9.78
C ASP A 511 -16.47 -25.23 -9.01
N ARG A 512 -15.88 -24.41 -8.14
CA ARG A 512 -14.71 -24.77 -7.34
C ARG A 512 -14.93 -26.02 -6.47
N LYS A 513 -16.13 -26.18 -5.91
CA LYS A 513 -16.42 -27.26 -4.94
C LYS A 513 -16.45 -28.61 -5.63
N SER A 514 -17.10 -28.72 -6.79
CA SER A 514 -17.16 -29.96 -7.57
C SER A 514 -15.80 -30.33 -8.16
N LEU A 515 -15.02 -29.34 -8.64
CA LEU A 515 -13.66 -29.55 -9.13
C LEU A 515 -12.73 -30.11 -8.05
N ILE A 516 -12.68 -29.49 -6.86
CA ILE A 516 -11.85 -29.98 -5.75
C ILE A 516 -12.30 -31.38 -5.32
N ALA A 517 -13.60 -31.66 -5.28
CA ALA A 517 -14.10 -32.98 -4.94
C ALA A 517 -13.66 -34.06 -5.95
N ALA A 518 -13.59 -33.73 -7.24
CA ALA A 518 -13.10 -34.64 -8.28
C ALA A 518 -11.59 -34.89 -8.16
N ILE A 519 -10.79 -33.84 -7.95
CA ILE A 519 -9.33 -33.95 -7.77
C ILE A 519 -8.98 -34.81 -6.55
N LYS A 520 -9.75 -34.71 -5.45
CA LYS A 520 -9.55 -35.55 -4.25
C LYS A 520 -9.78 -37.05 -4.45
N GLN A 521 -10.44 -37.46 -5.54
CA GLN A 521 -10.65 -38.88 -5.85
C GLN A 521 -9.51 -39.50 -6.68
N VAL A 522 -8.56 -38.68 -7.13
CA VAL A 522 -7.43 -39.13 -7.94
C VAL A 522 -6.53 -40.02 -7.10
N ARG A 523 -6.23 -41.22 -7.60
CA ARG A 523 -5.40 -42.22 -6.92
C ARG A 523 -4.01 -42.29 -7.54
N TYR A 524 -3.02 -42.47 -6.68
CA TYR A 524 -1.64 -42.75 -7.07
C TYR A 524 -1.54 -44.08 -7.84
N SER A 525 -0.87 -44.08 -8.99
CA SER A 525 -0.78 -45.23 -9.89
C SER A 525 0.60 -45.90 -9.95
N GLY A 526 1.68 -45.16 -9.69
CA GLY A 526 3.06 -45.65 -9.88
C GLY A 526 3.42 -45.92 -11.35
N GLY A 527 4.69 -46.19 -11.65
CA GLY A 527 5.18 -46.56 -12.99
C GLY A 527 6.37 -45.72 -13.48
N GLN A 528 6.66 -45.76 -14.78
CA GLN A 528 7.66 -44.90 -15.43
C GLN A 528 7.16 -43.45 -15.59
N THR A 529 8.03 -42.50 -15.94
CA THR A 529 7.71 -41.06 -16.06
C THR A 529 7.68 -40.63 -17.53
N TYR A 530 6.51 -40.66 -18.19
CA TYR A 530 6.37 -40.26 -19.61
C TYR A 530 5.78 -38.87 -19.79
N THR A 531 6.61 -37.84 -19.63
CA THR A 531 6.23 -36.43 -19.73
C THR A 531 5.79 -36.04 -21.15
N SER A 532 6.47 -36.55 -22.19
CA SER A 532 6.07 -36.31 -23.59
C SER A 532 4.64 -36.77 -23.87
N LYS A 533 4.23 -37.91 -23.32
CA LYS A 533 2.89 -38.48 -23.52
C LYS A 533 1.80 -37.62 -22.88
N VAL A 534 2.01 -37.11 -21.66
CA VAL A 534 1.02 -36.26 -21.00
C VAL A 534 0.89 -34.90 -21.70
N LEU A 535 1.99 -34.33 -22.19
CA LEU A 535 1.97 -33.10 -23.00
C LEU A 535 1.20 -33.31 -24.31
N SER A 536 1.41 -34.44 -24.99
CA SER A 536 0.68 -34.80 -26.21
C SER A 536 -0.82 -34.94 -25.97
N VAL A 537 -1.23 -35.56 -24.85
CA VAL A 537 -2.65 -35.67 -24.44
C VAL A 537 -3.23 -34.30 -24.08
N ALA A 538 -2.49 -33.45 -23.37
CA ALA A 538 -2.93 -32.09 -23.08
C ALA A 538 -3.20 -31.31 -24.39
N ASN A 539 -2.28 -31.39 -25.35
CA ASN A 539 -2.38 -30.74 -26.66
C ASN A 539 -3.57 -31.25 -27.51
N THR A 540 -3.75 -32.57 -27.59
CA THR A 540 -4.68 -33.21 -28.54
C THR A 540 -6.07 -33.49 -27.98
N MET A 541 -6.22 -33.55 -26.66
CA MET A 541 -7.50 -33.86 -26.01
C MET A 541 -8.00 -32.70 -25.14
N VAL A 542 -7.17 -32.14 -24.25
CA VAL A 542 -7.64 -31.16 -23.27
C VAL A 542 -7.80 -29.76 -23.86
N PHE A 543 -6.75 -29.23 -24.53
CA PHE A 543 -6.80 -27.96 -25.25
C PHE A 543 -7.47 -28.12 -26.62
N THR A 544 -8.77 -28.44 -26.59
CA THR A 544 -9.63 -28.52 -27.77
C THR A 544 -10.97 -27.86 -27.48
N ALA A 545 -11.57 -27.22 -28.50
CA ALA A 545 -12.85 -26.53 -28.35
C ALA A 545 -13.97 -27.44 -27.82
N VAL A 546 -13.95 -28.73 -28.19
CA VAL A 546 -14.94 -29.73 -27.71
C VAL A 546 -14.82 -29.97 -26.19
N HIS A 547 -13.62 -29.83 -25.63
CA HIS A 547 -13.33 -30.05 -24.21
C HIS A 547 -13.18 -28.75 -23.40
N GLY A 548 -13.55 -27.60 -24.00
CA GLY A 548 -13.73 -26.34 -23.28
C GLY A 548 -12.58 -25.34 -23.40
N ASP A 549 -11.62 -25.56 -24.29
CA ASP A 549 -10.58 -24.58 -24.64
C ASP A 549 -11.22 -23.36 -25.32
N ARG A 550 -10.94 -22.17 -24.80
CA ARG A 550 -11.52 -20.91 -25.27
C ARG A 550 -10.48 -20.12 -26.06
N ASP A 551 -10.85 -19.76 -27.29
CA ASP A 551 -9.99 -18.95 -28.18
C ASP A 551 -9.67 -17.55 -27.62
N ASP A 552 -10.44 -17.08 -26.63
CA ASP A 552 -10.32 -15.75 -26.00
C ASP A 552 -9.83 -15.80 -24.53
N ALA A 553 -9.24 -16.92 -24.11
CA ALA A 553 -8.57 -17.10 -22.83
C ALA A 553 -7.09 -17.46 -23.02
N ASN A 554 -6.23 -17.10 -22.06
CA ASN A 554 -4.84 -17.56 -22.06
C ASN A 554 -4.79 -19.06 -21.69
N ASN A 555 -3.88 -19.82 -22.29
CA ASN A 555 -3.72 -21.25 -22.04
C ASN A 555 -2.44 -21.54 -21.26
N ILE A 556 -2.56 -22.11 -20.06
CA ILE A 556 -1.42 -22.40 -19.17
C ILE A 556 -1.40 -23.88 -18.78
N ILE A 557 -0.23 -24.50 -18.85
CA ILE A 557 0.07 -25.82 -18.30
C ILE A 557 0.91 -25.64 -17.04
N ILE A 558 0.55 -26.34 -15.96
CA ILE A 558 1.35 -26.39 -14.73
C ILE A 558 1.76 -27.84 -14.50
N LEU A 559 3.04 -28.16 -14.73
CA LEU A 559 3.62 -29.49 -14.60
C LEU A 559 4.30 -29.65 -13.24
N LEU A 560 3.86 -30.64 -12.45
CA LEU A 560 4.53 -31.07 -11.22
C LEU A 560 5.25 -32.39 -11.50
N THR A 561 6.56 -32.44 -11.23
CA THR A 561 7.35 -33.67 -11.43
C THR A 561 8.56 -33.75 -10.49
N ASP A 562 8.94 -34.97 -10.09
CA ASP A 562 10.10 -35.25 -9.25
C ASP A 562 11.33 -35.79 -10.01
N GLY A 563 11.24 -35.89 -11.34
CA GLY A 563 12.21 -36.63 -12.13
C GLY A 563 12.42 -36.17 -13.58
N ILE A 564 13.37 -36.82 -14.24
CA ILE A 564 13.61 -36.71 -15.69
C ILE A 564 12.74 -37.76 -16.37
N SER A 565 12.08 -37.39 -17.46
CA SER A 565 11.27 -38.32 -18.23
C SER A 565 12.11 -39.49 -18.73
N SER A 566 11.47 -40.65 -18.85
CA SER A 566 12.06 -41.82 -19.52
C SER A 566 12.25 -41.60 -21.03
N THR A 567 11.70 -40.53 -21.61
CA THR A 567 11.79 -40.18 -23.05
C THR A 567 12.09 -38.68 -23.31
N PRO A 568 13.23 -38.12 -22.85
CA PRO A 568 13.47 -36.67 -22.90
C PRO A 568 13.60 -36.08 -24.32
N ARG A 569 13.95 -36.90 -25.32
CA ARG A 569 14.10 -36.45 -26.72
C ARG A 569 12.75 -36.13 -27.35
N ASP A 570 11.70 -36.86 -26.98
CA ASP A 570 10.36 -36.70 -27.54
C ASP A 570 9.63 -35.52 -26.86
N THR A 571 10.00 -35.20 -25.62
CA THR A 571 9.45 -34.07 -24.86
C THR A 571 9.67 -32.73 -25.58
N SER A 572 10.86 -32.50 -26.14
CA SER A 572 11.17 -31.23 -26.83
C SER A 572 10.28 -30.95 -28.04
N HIS A 573 9.84 -31.99 -28.76
CA HIS A 573 8.97 -31.83 -29.91
C HIS A 573 7.57 -31.37 -29.49
N GLU A 574 6.99 -32.00 -28.47
CA GLU A 574 5.66 -31.65 -27.96
C GLU A 574 5.63 -30.26 -27.33
N VAL A 575 6.70 -29.87 -26.61
CA VAL A 575 6.86 -28.52 -26.06
C VAL A 575 6.82 -27.46 -27.18
N GLN A 576 7.48 -27.70 -28.32
CA GLN A 576 7.45 -26.78 -29.44
C GLN A 576 6.06 -26.66 -30.07
N LEU A 577 5.32 -27.77 -30.17
CA LEU A 577 3.94 -27.75 -30.67
C LEU A 577 3.01 -26.95 -29.76
N LEU A 578 3.08 -27.17 -28.44
CA LEU A 578 2.30 -26.42 -27.44
C LEU A 578 2.62 -24.93 -27.49
N ARG A 579 3.91 -24.55 -27.56
CA ARG A 579 4.33 -23.15 -27.71
C ARG A 579 3.83 -22.51 -29.00
N SER A 580 3.86 -23.23 -30.12
CA SER A 580 3.33 -22.72 -31.40
C SER A 580 1.82 -22.43 -31.36
N ARG A 581 1.10 -23.00 -30.38
CA ARG A 581 -0.31 -22.74 -30.11
C ARG A 581 -0.53 -21.66 -29.03
N GLY A 582 0.52 -21.00 -28.56
CA GLY A 582 0.45 -19.97 -27.52
C GLY A 582 0.16 -20.52 -26.13
N ILE A 583 0.51 -21.79 -25.85
CA ILE A 583 0.31 -22.42 -24.55
C ILE A 583 1.57 -22.23 -23.70
N GLU A 584 1.42 -21.56 -22.57
CA GLU A 584 2.48 -21.32 -21.59
C GLU A 584 2.66 -22.55 -20.68
N MET A 585 3.89 -22.84 -20.27
CA MET A 585 4.19 -24.02 -19.46
C MET A 585 5.00 -23.63 -18.22
N MET A 586 4.40 -23.75 -17.04
CA MET A 586 5.05 -23.58 -15.76
C MET A 586 5.45 -24.95 -15.21
N VAL A 587 6.65 -25.07 -14.62
CA VAL A 587 7.17 -26.35 -14.13
C VAL A 587 7.56 -26.25 -12.67
N VAL A 588 6.98 -27.10 -11.83
CA VAL A 588 7.36 -27.31 -10.43
C VAL A 588 8.17 -28.60 -10.34
N ALA A 589 9.49 -28.46 -10.28
CA ALA A 589 10.43 -29.57 -10.21
C ALA A 589 10.85 -29.85 -8.76
N ILE A 590 10.65 -31.08 -8.28
CA ILE A 590 10.86 -31.46 -6.87
C ILE A 590 12.04 -32.45 -6.76
N GLY A 591 13.14 -32.00 -6.15
CA GLY A 591 14.34 -32.80 -5.91
C GLY A 591 15.65 -32.02 -6.13
N ASN A 592 16.78 -32.68 -5.91
CA ASN A 592 18.10 -32.02 -5.90
C ASN A 592 18.69 -31.71 -7.28
N ASN A 593 17.98 -32.03 -8.38
CA ASN A 593 18.46 -31.69 -9.72
C ASN A 593 17.30 -31.52 -10.72
N PRO A 594 16.79 -30.30 -10.93
CA PRO A 594 15.85 -30.03 -12.02
C PRO A 594 16.60 -30.27 -13.33
N GLY A 595 16.31 -31.38 -14.01
CA GLY A 595 17.01 -31.79 -15.21
C GLY A 595 16.99 -30.72 -16.32
N SER A 596 17.85 -30.87 -17.32
CA SER A 596 17.81 -30.06 -18.55
C SER A 596 16.44 -30.10 -19.24
N GLU A 597 15.70 -31.18 -19.04
CA GLU A 597 14.34 -31.35 -19.54
C GLU A 597 13.33 -30.39 -18.91
N ALA A 598 13.35 -30.20 -17.58
CA ALA A 598 12.42 -29.28 -16.91
C ALA A 598 12.61 -27.84 -17.42
N ARG A 599 13.87 -27.41 -17.62
CA ARG A 599 14.22 -26.13 -18.28
C ARG A 599 13.77 -26.05 -19.74
N THR A 600 13.69 -27.19 -20.42
CA THR A 600 13.24 -27.23 -21.81
C THR A 600 11.73 -27.03 -21.89
N ILE A 601 10.99 -27.64 -20.97
CA ILE A 601 9.52 -27.55 -20.89
C ILE A 601 9.08 -26.16 -20.43
N SER A 602 9.68 -25.65 -19.35
CA SER A 602 9.28 -24.37 -18.75
C SER A 602 9.36 -23.21 -19.75
N SER A 603 8.32 -22.39 -19.80
CA SER A 603 8.36 -21.03 -20.32
C SER A 603 9.37 -20.19 -19.51
N SER A 604 9.86 -19.08 -20.09
CA SER A 604 10.95 -18.26 -19.51
C SER A 604 10.61 -17.81 -18.09
N GLY A 605 11.45 -18.12 -17.10
CA GLY A 605 11.25 -17.70 -15.70
C GLY A 605 10.38 -18.64 -14.84
N ASP A 606 9.59 -19.53 -15.44
CA ASP A 606 8.53 -20.29 -14.75
C ASP A 606 8.94 -21.68 -14.25
N LEU A 607 10.23 -21.85 -13.95
CA LEU A 607 10.77 -23.07 -13.36
C LEU A 607 10.92 -22.91 -11.85
N PHE A 608 10.02 -23.54 -11.11
CA PHE A 608 10.02 -23.58 -9.65
C PHE A 608 10.73 -24.83 -9.15
N THR A 609 11.94 -24.66 -8.61
CA THR A 609 12.75 -25.78 -8.12
C THR A 609 12.62 -25.92 -6.61
N LEU A 610 12.26 -27.11 -6.12
CA LEU A 610 12.12 -27.41 -4.70
C LEU A 610 13.08 -28.53 -4.30
N SER A 611 13.70 -28.44 -3.13
CA SER A 611 14.58 -29.53 -2.66
C SER A 611 13.81 -30.81 -2.28
N ASN A 612 12.54 -30.67 -1.87
CA ASN A 612 11.66 -31.77 -1.49
C ASN A 612 10.18 -31.33 -1.46
N PHE A 613 9.27 -32.29 -1.26
CA PHE A 613 7.82 -32.09 -1.21
C PHE A 613 7.31 -31.25 -0.02
N GLN A 614 8.15 -30.84 0.95
CA GLN A 614 7.77 -29.82 1.95
C GLN A 614 7.84 -28.40 1.38
N GLY A 615 8.54 -28.21 0.26
CA GLY A 615 8.59 -26.95 -0.47
C GLY A 615 7.29 -26.60 -1.19
N LEU A 616 6.36 -27.57 -1.34
CA LEU A 616 4.98 -27.35 -1.78
C LEU A 616 4.18 -26.66 -0.66
N ASN A 617 4.52 -25.41 -0.39
CA ASN A 617 4.00 -24.63 0.71
C ASN A 617 3.33 -23.35 0.19
N LYS A 618 2.74 -22.59 1.12
CA LYS A 618 2.05 -21.33 0.80
C LYS A 618 2.93 -20.34 0.02
N SER A 619 4.24 -20.27 0.29
CA SER A 619 5.15 -19.36 -0.42
C SER A 619 5.32 -19.74 -1.89
N LEU A 620 5.34 -21.04 -2.22
CA LEU A 620 5.31 -21.46 -3.61
C LEU A 620 3.97 -21.13 -4.26
N THR A 621 2.85 -21.35 -3.54
CA THR A 621 1.51 -20.99 -4.04
C THR A 621 1.44 -19.51 -4.40
N GLU A 622 1.92 -18.61 -3.54
CA GLU A 622 1.94 -17.18 -3.86
C GLU A 622 2.79 -16.88 -5.08
N ARG A 623 4.03 -17.38 -5.16
CA ARG A 623 4.88 -17.11 -6.35
C ARG A 623 4.26 -17.61 -7.64
N LEU A 624 3.62 -18.78 -7.60
CA LEU A 624 2.91 -19.33 -8.76
C LEU A 624 1.72 -18.45 -9.14
N LEU A 625 0.95 -17.98 -8.16
CA LEU A 625 -0.15 -17.05 -8.39
C LEU A 625 0.32 -15.67 -8.85
N ASP A 626 1.42 -15.15 -8.33
CA ASP A 626 2.03 -13.91 -8.81
C ASP A 626 2.46 -14.08 -10.28
N THR A 627 3.00 -15.24 -10.66
CA THR A 627 3.36 -15.48 -12.06
C THR A 627 2.09 -15.53 -12.96
N MET A 628 1.01 -16.14 -12.46
CA MET A 628 -0.24 -16.31 -13.23
C MET A 628 -1.17 -15.10 -13.22
N CYS A 629 -1.09 -14.26 -12.18
CA CYS A 629 -2.01 -13.16 -11.90
C CYS A 629 -1.32 -11.79 -11.84
N ASP A 630 0.00 -11.71 -11.70
CA ASP A 630 0.82 -10.48 -11.67
C ASP A 630 1.65 -10.31 -12.97
N ALA A 631 1.36 -11.09 -14.02
CA ALA A 631 1.73 -10.74 -15.40
C ALA A 631 0.81 -9.58 -15.88
N ASP A 632 0.87 -8.46 -15.18
CA ASP A 632 -0.23 -7.52 -15.12
C ASP A 632 0.00 -6.28 -15.99
N CYS A 633 -0.26 -6.41 -17.30
CA CYS A 633 -0.73 -5.28 -18.11
C CYS A 633 -2.28 -5.20 -18.11
N SER A 634 -2.97 -5.86 -17.16
CA SER A 634 -4.44 -5.93 -17.14
C SER A 634 -5.08 -4.64 -16.63
N ASN A 635 -4.35 -3.83 -15.85
CA ASN A 635 -4.74 -2.47 -15.48
C ASN A 635 -4.38 -1.42 -16.55
N LEU A 636 -3.52 -1.76 -17.52
CA LEU A 636 -3.10 -0.84 -18.58
C LEU A 636 -4.18 -0.74 -19.67
N LYS A 637 -4.86 0.41 -19.73
CA LYS A 637 -5.75 0.78 -20.82
C LYS A 637 -4.97 1.67 -21.80
N ALA A 638 -4.41 1.08 -22.85
CA ALA A 638 -3.54 1.79 -23.80
C ALA A 638 -3.82 1.45 -25.26
N ASP A 639 -3.59 2.41 -26.15
CA ASP A 639 -3.55 2.26 -27.59
C ASP A 639 -2.09 2.17 -28.05
N LEU A 640 -1.65 0.95 -28.36
CA LEU A 640 -0.25 0.62 -28.57
C LEU A 640 0.05 0.45 -30.07
N LEU A 641 1.05 1.15 -30.57
CA LEU A 641 1.46 1.09 -31.97
C LEU A 641 2.89 0.55 -32.10
N PHE A 642 3.03 -0.64 -32.71
CA PHE A 642 4.33 -1.14 -33.15
C PHE A 642 4.72 -0.53 -34.49
N ILE A 643 5.93 0.02 -34.60
CA ILE A 643 6.52 0.52 -35.84
C ILE A 643 7.81 -0.28 -36.09
N VAL A 644 7.84 -1.06 -37.16
CA VAL A 644 8.91 -2.01 -37.45
C VAL A 644 9.66 -1.62 -38.72
N ASP A 645 10.99 -1.59 -38.67
CA ASP A 645 11.83 -1.31 -39.81
C ASP A 645 11.81 -2.50 -40.79
N ALA A 646 11.63 -2.21 -42.08
CA ALA A 646 11.66 -3.18 -43.17
C ALA A 646 12.62 -2.75 -44.28
N SER A 647 13.64 -1.94 -43.94
CA SER A 647 14.62 -1.36 -44.85
C SER A 647 15.64 -2.37 -45.38
N GLY A 648 16.39 -1.96 -46.40
CA GLY A 648 17.33 -2.77 -47.19
C GLY A 648 18.60 -3.17 -46.46
N SER A 649 18.92 -2.52 -45.33
CA SER A 649 19.99 -2.95 -44.39
C SER A 649 19.64 -4.28 -43.74
N MET A 650 18.35 -4.52 -43.51
CA MET A 650 17.84 -5.77 -42.98
C MET A 650 17.83 -6.85 -44.06
N LYS A 651 17.99 -8.11 -43.68
CA LYS A 651 17.75 -9.26 -44.58
C LYS A 651 16.44 -9.94 -44.15
N PRO A 652 15.83 -10.81 -44.97
CA PRO A 652 14.58 -11.48 -44.60
C PRO A 652 14.63 -12.23 -43.26
N ALA A 653 15.76 -12.83 -42.92
CA ALA A 653 15.92 -13.54 -41.65
C ALA A 653 15.90 -12.61 -40.40
N PRO A 654 16.70 -11.51 -40.36
CA PRO A 654 16.55 -10.44 -39.37
C PRO A 654 15.12 -9.87 -39.24
N PHE A 655 14.45 -9.60 -40.35
CA PHE A 655 13.08 -9.08 -40.35
C PHE A 655 12.09 -10.05 -39.71
N ASN A 656 12.19 -11.34 -40.05
CA ASN A 656 11.37 -12.37 -39.39
C ASN A 656 11.63 -12.43 -37.88
N ARG A 657 12.86 -12.13 -37.44
CA ARG A 657 13.18 -12.11 -36.00
C ARG A 657 12.53 -10.94 -35.27
N GLU A 658 12.45 -9.76 -35.89
CA GLU A 658 11.67 -8.64 -35.35
C GLU A 658 10.18 -8.96 -35.24
N LEU A 659 9.60 -9.59 -36.27
CA LEU A 659 8.20 -10.02 -36.22
C LEU A 659 7.95 -11.04 -35.10
N SER A 660 8.89 -11.99 -34.90
CA SER A 660 8.83 -12.90 -33.76
C SER A 660 8.94 -12.19 -32.42
N PHE A 661 9.80 -11.16 -32.31
CA PHE A 661 9.90 -10.39 -31.07
C PHE A 661 8.62 -9.60 -30.76
N VAL A 662 7.99 -9.01 -31.77
CA VAL A 662 6.68 -8.36 -31.60
C VAL A 662 5.62 -9.38 -31.18
N GLU A 663 5.64 -10.59 -31.74
CA GLU A 663 4.80 -11.70 -31.28
C GLU A 663 5.06 -12.07 -29.81
N ASP A 664 6.32 -12.18 -29.41
CA ASP A 664 6.72 -12.48 -28.02
C ASP A 664 6.16 -11.43 -27.04
N VAL A 665 6.19 -10.14 -27.40
CA VAL A 665 5.60 -9.05 -26.59
C VAL A 665 4.07 -9.13 -26.57
N ILE A 666 3.42 -9.33 -27.73
CA ILE A 666 1.94 -9.39 -27.84
C ILE A 666 1.36 -10.55 -27.03
N HIS A 667 2.05 -11.68 -26.97
CA HIS A 667 1.60 -12.84 -26.18
C HIS A 667 1.44 -12.51 -24.70
N SER A 668 2.24 -11.59 -24.16
CA SER A 668 2.18 -11.15 -22.76
C SER A 668 1.18 -10.01 -22.49
N LEU A 669 0.58 -9.39 -23.53
CA LEU A 669 -0.37 -8.27 -23.37
C LEU A 669 -1.83 -8.72 -23.30
N SER A 670 -2.71 -7.94 -22.68
CA SER A 670 -4.15 -8.22 -22.62
C SER A 670 -4.94 -7.40 -23.66
N LEU A 671 -5.33 -8.03 -24.78
CA LEU A 671 -6.08 -7.38 -25.87
C LEU A 671 -7.58 -7.26 -25.58
N GLY A 672 -8.14 -6.07 -25.79
CA GLY A 672 -9.57 -5.85 -25.57
C GLY A 672 -10.01 -4.38 -25.69
N PRO A 673 -11.33 -4.14 -25.86
CA PRO A 673 -11.86 -2.79 -26.00
C PRO A 673 -11.72 -1.92 -24.74
N GLU A 674 -11.64 -2.55 -23.57
CA GLU A 674 -11.43 -1.90 -22.26
C GLU A 674 -10.00 -2.08 -21.72
N THR A 675 -9.11 -2.74 -22.48
CA THR A 675 -7.71 -2.97 -22.12
C THR A 675 -6.81 -2.40 -23.21
N ILE A 676 -5.93 -3.19 -23.84
CA ILE A 676 -5.01 -2.73 -24.88
C ILE A 676 -5.60 -2.95 -26.29
N GLN A 677 -5.49 -1.94 -27.15
CA GLN A 677 -5.69 -2.07 -28.60
C GLN A 677 -4.34 -1.94 -29.31
N ILE A 678 -4.08 -2.77 -30.31
CA ILE A 678 -2.76 -2.81 -30.98
C ILE A 678 -2.89 -2.44 -32.45
N GLY A 679 -2.14 -1.40 -32.84
CA GLY A 679 -1.83 -1.05 -34.21
C GLY A 679 -0.45 -1.55 -34.60
N PHE A 680 -0.21 -1.71 -35.89
CA PHE A 680 1.08 -2.15 -36.42
C PHE A 680 1.40 -1.44 -37.74
N MET A 681 2.64 -0.98 -37.88
CA MET A 681 3.17 -0.39 -39.10
C MET A 681 4.54 -0.97 -39.46
N ALA A 682 4.76 -1.28 -40.73
CA ALA A 682 6.08 -1.58 -41.26
C ALA A 682 6.51 -0.51 -42.29
N PHE A 683 7.76 -0.04 -42.19
CA PHE A 683 8.25 1.07 -43.02
C PHE A 683 9.58 0.78 -43.72
N SER A 684 9.76 1.36 -44.90
CA SER A 684 11.07 1.52 -45.54
C SER A 684 11.14 2.89 -46.23
N THR A 685 11.04 2.94 -47.56
CA THR A 685 10.86 4.20 -48.34
C THR A 685 9.44 4.75 -48.27
N THR A 686 8.47 3.88 -48.01
CA THR A 686 7.11 4.25 -47.68
C THR A 686 6.61 3.28 -46.62
N VAL A 687 5.44 3.54 -46.05
CA VAL A 687 4.80 2.65 -45.07
C VAL A 687 3.83 1.76 -45.83
N TYR A 688 4.03 0.44 -45.77
CA TYR A 688 3.37 -0.50 -46.68
C TYR A 688 2.28 -1.35 -46.02
N ASN A 689 2.33 -1.54 -44.70
CA ASN A 689 1.42 -2.43 -43.98
C ASN A 689 0.94 -1.71 -42.73
N ILE A 690 -0.36 -1.37 -42.69
CA ILE A 690 -0.99 -0.61 -41.61
C ILE A 690 -2.14 -1.44 -41.05
N ILE A 691 -1.99 -1.86 -39.79
CA ILE A 691 -3.05 -2.44 -38.99
C ILE A 691 -3.55 -1.35 -38.05
N ASN A 692 -4.85 -1.03 -38.11
CA ASN A 692 -5.48 -0.04 -37.25
C ASN A 692 -5.75 -0.59 -35.84
N LEU A 693 -5.80 0.28 -34.82
CA LEU A 693 -6.06 -0.10 -33.42
C LEU A 693 -7.37 -0.89 -33.26
N ASN A 694 -8.41 -0.48 -33.99
CA ASN A 694 -9.73 -1.12 -33.92
C ASN A 694 -9.92 -2.35 -34.84
N GLN A 695 -8.87 -2.81 -35.53
CA GLN A 695 -9.00 -3.83 -36.58
C GLN A 695 -9.08 -5.27 -36.04
N PHE A 696 -8.28 -5.61 -35.03
CA PHE A 696 -8.25 -6.94 -34.44
C PHE A 696 -8.58 -6.88 -32.95
N ARG A 697 -9.31 -7.89 -32.47
CA ARG A 697 -9.69 -8.03 -31.05
C ARG A 697 -9.14 -9.29 -30.40
N ASP A 698 -8.50 -10.16 -31.19
CA ASP A 698 -7.94 -11.42 -30.74
C ASP A 698 -6.46 -11.53 -31.16
N LYS A 699 -5.63 -12.07 -30.26
CA LYS A 699 -4.18 -12.22 -30.47
C LYS A 699 -3.87 -13.08 -31.69
N LYS A 700 -4.62 -14.17 -31.89
CA LYS A 700 -4.38 -15.14 -32.94
C LYS A 700 -4.50 -14.53 -34.34
N SER A 701 -5.56 -13.77 -34.59
CA SER A 701 -5.77 -13.08 -35.88
C SER A 701 -4.80 -11.93 -36.07
N LEU A 702 -4.50 -11.17 -35.01
CA LEU A 702 -3.50 -10.10 -35.04
C LEU A 702 -2.11 -10.64 -35.41
N VAL A 703 -1.62 -11.66 -34.69
CA VAL A 703 -0.31 -12.29 -34.95
C VAL A 703 -0.28 -12.93 -36.34
N SER A 704 -1.38 -13.55 -36.78
CA SER A 704 -1.47 -14.11 -38.14
C SER A 704 -1.36 -13.02 -39.20
N ALA A 705 -1.94 -11.84 -38.99
CA ALA A 705 -1.81 -10.70 -39.89
C ALA A 705 -0.38 -10.12 -39.89
N ILE A 706 0.24 -10.00 -38.71
CA ILE A 706 1.64 -9.54 -38.57
C ILE A 706 2.60 -10.49 -39.31
N LYS A 707 2.41 -11.81 -39.23
CA LYS A 707 3.23 -12.80 -39.94
C LYS A 707 3.12 -12.75 -41.46
N GLN A 708 2.09 -12.12 -42.01
CA GLN A 708 1.88 -11.97 -43.46
C GLN A 708 2.54 -10.69 -44.03
N VAL A 709 3.11 -9.85 -43.17
CA VAL A 709 3.77 -8.60 -43.57
C VAL A 709 4.96 -8.91 -44.47
N GLN A 710 4.97 -8.32 -45.68
CA GLN A 710 6.04 -8.52 -46.65
C GLN A 710 7.21 -7.57 -46.42
N TYR A 711 8.42 -8.12 -46.45
CA TYR A 711 9.67 -7.37 -46.45
C TYR A 711 9.86 -6.61 -47.77
N SER A 712 10.19 -5.32 -47.70
CA SER A 712 10.26 -4.42 -48.88
C SER A 712 11.69 -3.97 -49.26
N GLY A 713 12.59 -3.81 -48.29
CA GLY A 713 14.05 -3.75 -48.51
C GLY A 713 14.62 -2.52 -49.21
N LEU A 714 14.06 -1.32 -48.96
CA LEU A 714 14.51 -0.05 -49.54
C LEU A 714 15.13 0.89 -48.47
N ALA A 715 15.21 2.22 -48.66
CA ALA A 715 15.77 3.14 -47.65
C ALA A 715 14.99 3.19 -46.31
N THR A 716 15.53 3.88 -45.29
CA THR A 716 14.95 4.00 -43.93
C THR A 716 14.39 5.41 -43.68
N TYR A 717 13.07 5.60 -43.79
CA TYR A 717 12.39 6.88 -43.52
C TYR A 717 11.53 6.86 -42.25
N THR A 718 12.21 6.85 -41.10
CA THR A 718 11.58 6.86 -39.76
C THR A 718 10.67 8.07 -39.55
N SER A 719 11.01 9.25 -40.08
CA SER A 719 10.20 10.46 -40.00
C SER A 719 8.80 10.28 -40.61
N SER A 720 8.70 9.59 -41.76
CA SER A 720 7.43 9.35 -42.45
C SER A 720 6.55 8.38 -41.66
N ALA A 721 7.15 7.38 -41.02
CA ALA A 721 6.44 6.45 -40.15
C ALA A 721 5.87 7.16 -38.90
N LEU A 722 6.66 8.03 -38.25
CA LEU A 722 6.20 8.83 -37.11
C LEU A 722 5.10 9.83 -37.49
N GLN A 723 5.23 10.47 -38.66
CA GLN A 723 4.18 11.35 -39.19
C GLN A 723 2.87 10.59 -39.43
N GLN A 724 2.95 9.36 -39.95
CA GLN A 724 1.77 8.55 -40.22
C GLN A 724 1.15 7.95 -38.96
N ALA A 725 1.95 7.67 -37.93
CA ALA A 725 1.43 7.34 -36.59
C ALA A 725 0.50 8.46 -36.11
N ASN A 726 0.97 9.72 -36.18
CA ASN A 726 0.24 10.91 -35.74
C ASN A 726 -1.03 11.17 -36.58
N THR A 727 -0.93 11.06 -37.91
CA THR A 727 -1.99 11.51 -38.83
C THR A 727 -2.98 10.43 -39.25
N ASN A 728 -2.66 9.15 -39.03
CA ASN A 728 -3.48 8.03 -39.47
C ASN A 728 -3.88 7.11 -38.31
N ILE A 729 -2.92 6.55 -37.56
CA ILE A 729 -3.22 5.54 -36.52
C ILE A 729 -3.89 6.17 -35.30
N PHE A 730 -3.26 7.17 -34.68
CA PHE A 730 -3.79 7.89 -33.51
C PHE A 730 -4.85 8.92 -33.94
N THR A 731 -5.94 8.40 -34.51
CA THR A 731 -7.13 9.13 -34.87
C THR A 731 -8.37 8.34 -34.47
N ALA A 732 -9.42 9.03 -34.02
CA ALA A 732 -10.66 8.39 -33.58
C ALA A 732 -11.31 7.47 -34.66
N ARG A 733 -11.04 7.72 -35.95
CA ARG A 733 -11.51 6.88 -37.06
C ARG A 733 -10.85 5.50 -37.07
N HIS A 734 -9.60 5.40 -36.61
CA HIS A 734 -8.79 4.17 -36.66
C HIS A 734 -8.63 3.50 -35.29
N GLY A 735 -9.36 3.96 -34.28
CA GLY A 735 -9.54 3.25 -33.01
C GLY A 735 -8.97 3.93 -31.77
N ASP A 736 -8.29 5.05 -31.92
CA ASP A 736 -7.75 5.87 -30.83
C ASP A 736 -8.85 6.30 -29.83
N ARG A 737 -8.61 6.01 -28.55
CA ARG A 737 -9.51 6.18 -27.40
C ARG A 737 -8.99 7.32 -26.52
N ASN A 738 -9.85 8.33 -26.33
CA ASN A 738 -9.54 9.48 -25.47
C ASN A 738 -9.29 9.15 -23.98
N ASP A 739 -9.67 7.95 -23.53
CA ASP A 739 -9.50 7.47 -22.16
C ASP A 739 -8.44 6.37 -22.03
N ALA A 740 -7.62 6.16 -23.06
CA ALA A 740 -6.49 5.25 -23.07
C ALA A 740 -5.18 6.03 -23.27
N GLU A 741 -4.06 5.46 -22.81
CA GLU A 741 -2.72 6.02 -23.07
C GLU A 741 -2.25 5.68 -24.49
N ASP A 742 -1.68 6.66 -25.20
CA ASP A 742 -1.15 6.45 -26.55
C ASP A 742 0.34 6.14 -26.49
N ILE A 743 0.75 4.96 -26.99
CA ILE A 743 2.13 4.47 -26.88
C ILE A 743 2.65 3.98 -28.23
N ILE A 744 3.88 4.36 -28.58
CA ILE A 744 4.62 3.88 -29.76
C ILE A 744 5.80 3.01 -29.32
N ILE A 745 5.96 1.84 -29.92
CA ILE A 745 7.19 1.02 -29.83
C ILE A 745 7.82 0.96 -31.22
N LEU A 746 8.95 1.64 -31.40
CA LEU A 746 9.71 1.71 -32.64
C LEU A 746 10.89 0.73 -32.63
N LEU A 747 10.95 -0.19 -33.58
CA LEU A 747 12.11 -1.07 -33.82
C LEU A 747 12.89 -0.52 -35.02
N THR A 748 14.20 -0.32 -34.87
CA THR A 748 15.07 0.19 -35.96
C THR A 748 16.51 -0.33 -35.86
N ASP A 749 17.12 -0.65 -37.01
CA ASP A 749 18.54 -1.03 -37.12
C ASP A 749 19.44 0.10 -37.67
N GLY A 750 18.83 1.23 -38.07
CA GLY A 750 19.48 2.28 -38.84
C GLY A 750 19.13 3.70 -38.39
N ILE A 751 19.97 4.65 -38.84
CA ILE A 751 19.71 6.08 -38.68
C ILE A 751 18.72 6.50 -39.78
N SER A 752 17.68 7.25 -39.43
CA SER A 752 16.74 7.83 -40.39
C SER A 752 17.48 8.64 -41.43
N SER A 753 17.10 8.47 -42.69
CA SER A 753 17.65 9.28 -43.79
C SER A 753 17.18 10.74 -43.77
N THR A 754 16.34 11.12 -42.80
CA THR A 754 15.67 12.43 -42.67
C THR A 754 15.54 12.82 -41.20
N ASN A 755 15.55 14.12 -40.91
CA ASN A 755 15.40 14.62 -39.54
C ASN A 755 14.01 14.27 -38.97
N THR A 756 13.98 13.69 -37.76
CA THR A 756 12.79 13.21 -37.03
C THR A 756 12.29 14.17 -35.95
N SER A 757 13.04 15.25 -35.64
CA SER A 757 12.76 16.10 -34.46
C SER A 757 11.38 16.76 -34.48
N ARG A 758 10.86 17.11 -35.66
CA ARG A 758 9.55 17.77 -35.77
C ARG A 758 8.43 16.80 -35.41
N GLU A 759 8.45 15.62 -36.02
CA GLU A 759 7.41 14.61 -35.86
C GLU A 759 7.39 14.08 -34.42
N VAL A 760 8.57 13.88 -33.82
CA VAL A 760 8.73 13.52 -32.40
C VAL A 760 8.13 14.59 -31.50
N HIS A 761 8.40 15.87 -31.76
CA HIS A 761 7.84 16.96 -30.97
C HIS A 761 6.31 17.02 -31.06
N GLU A 762 5.75 16.85 -32.27
CA GLU A 762 4.29 16.83 -32.48
C GLU A 762 3.62 15.67 -31.72
N LEU A 763 4.18 14.46 -31.78
CA LEU A 763 3.69 13.29 -31.05
C LEU A 763 3.74 13.50 -29.53
N ARG A 764 4.88 13.94 -28.98
CA ARG A 764 5.02 14.19 -27.53
C ARG A 764 4.10 15.30 -27.04
N SER A 765 3.87 16.34 -27.84
CA SER A 765 2.96 17.43 -27.47
C SER A 765 1.50 16.99 -27.32
N ARG A 766 1.13 15.85 -27.93
CA ARG A 766 -0.16 15.19 -27.76
C ARG A 766 -0.22 14.23 -26.57
N GLY A 767 0.89 14.04 -25.85
CA GLY A 767 0.99 13.10 -24.74
C GLY A 767 1.27 11.65 -25.17
N ILE A 768 1.73 11.43 -26.41
CA ILE A 768 2.07 10.10 -26.92
C ILE A 768 3.48 9.72 -26.43
N GLU A 769 3.61 8.57 -25.80
CA GLU A 769 4.87 8.03 -25.30
C GLU A 769 5.59 7.20 -26.38
N ILE A 770 6.91 7.31 -26.49
CA ILE A 770 7.69 6.68 -27.56
C ILE A 770 8.84 5.85 -26.96
N PHE A 771 8.75 4.54 -27.12
CA PHE A 771 9.80 3.57 -26.84
C PHE A 771 10.56 3.22 -28.12
N VAL A 772 11.87 3.09 -28.03
CA VAL A 772 12.73 2.77 -29.18
C VAL A 772 13.60 1.55 -28.86
N ILE A 773 13.49 0.51 -29.68
CA ILE A 773 14.39 -0.64 -29.68
C ILE A 773 15.38 -0.46 -30.83
N ALA A 774 16.61 -0.08 -30.46
CA ALA A 774 17.72 0.17 -31.35
C ALA A 774 18.58 -1.09 -31.50
N ILE A 775 18.69 -1.62 -32.72
CA ILE A 775 19.44 -2.84 -33.02
C ILE A 775 20.76 -2.46 -33.70
N GLY A 776 21.87 -2.95 -33.15
CA GLY A 776 23.22 -2.55 -33.57
C GLY A 776 23.71 -1.25 -32.93
N ASN A 777 24.85 -0.75 -33.40
CA ASN A 777 25.49 0.44 -32.82
C ASN A 777 25.13 1.75 -33.53
N SER A 778 24.70 1.68 -34.79
CA SER A 778 24.43 2.86 -35.63
C SER A 778 23.25 3.74 -35.14
N PRO A 779 22.09 3.19 -34.72
CA PRO A 779 20.92 4.02 -34.38
C PRO A 779 20.97 4.67 -32.98
N LYS A 780 21.95 4.32 -32.12
CA LYS A 780 21.92 4.66 -30.68
C LYS A 780 21.72 6.15 -30.40
N SER A 781 22.46 7.04 -31.06
CA SER A 781 22.34 8.48 -30.83
C SER A 781 21.02 9.08 -31.33
N GLU A 782 20.42 8.51 -32.37
CA GLU A 782 19.12 8.97 -32.86
C GLU A 782 17.97 8.41 -32.04
N ALA A 783 18.08 7.17 -31.55
CA ALA A 783 17.11 6.54 -30.68
C ALA A 783 16.83 7.40 -29.44
N HIS A 784 17.86 7.95 -28.81
CA HIS A 784 17.73 8.89 -27.68
C HIS A 784 16.98 10.19 -28.05
N ASN A 785 17.08 10.65 -29.30
CA ASN A 785 16.35 11.84 -29.75
C ASN A 785 14.88 11.55 -30.09
N ILE A 786 14.54 10.29 -30.39
CA ILE A 786 13.18 9.87 -30.74
C ILE A 786 12.40 9.43 -29.49
N ALA A 787 13.03 8.64 -28.62
CA ALA A 787 12.43 8.09 -27.41
C ALA A 787 12.05 9.17 -26.41
N SER A 788 10.90 9.00 -25.74
CA SER A 788 10.35 10.00 -24.80
C SER A 788 11.34 10.41 -23.72
N THR A 789 12.06 9.43 -23.17
CA THR A 789 13.17 9.56 -22.22
C THR A 789 14.36 8.70 -22.66
N ASP A 790 15.54 8.97 -22.12
CA ASP A 790 16.74 8.15 -22.39
C ASP A 790 16.59 6.69 -21.97
N GLU A 791 15.69 6.42 -21.03
CA GLU A 791 15.39 5.09 -20.51
C GLU A 791 14.35 4.35 -21.36
N ASP A 792 13.68 5.03 -22.29
CA ASP A 792 12.75 4.41 -23.25
C ASP A 792 13.51 3.84 -24.47
N VAL A 793 14.85 3.95 -24.45
CA VAL A 793 15.75 3.36 -25.44
C VAL A 793 16.25 2.01 -24.96
N PHE A 794 15.79 0.96 -25.63
CA PHE A 794 16.30 -0.39 -25.49
C PHE A 794 17.33 -0.65 -26.58
N THR A 795 18.50 -1.21 -26.22
CA THR A 795 19.55 -1.50 -27.22
C THR A 795 19.86 -2.99 -27.27
N SER A 796 19.97 -3.51 -28.50
CA SER A 796 20.51 -4.84 -28.76
C SER A 796 21.72 -4.73 -29.67
N LEU A 797 22.72 -5.59 -29.50
CA LEU A 797 23.90 -5.63 -30.38
C LEU A 797 23.58 -6.21 -31.76
N ASP A 798 22.62 -7.13 -31.83
CA ASP A 798 22.18 -7.80 -33.05
C ASP A 798 20.72 -8.26 -32.94
N PHE A 799 20.19 -8.89 -33.99
CA PHE A 799 18.83 -9.41 -33.99
C PHE A 799 18.64 -10.64 -33.08
N GLN A 800 19.71 -11.30 -32.63
CA GLN A 800 19.61 -12.41 -31.67
C GLN A 800 19.33 -11.89 -30.25
N GLY A 801 19.79 -10.67 -29.94
CA GLY A 801 19.49 -10.00 -28.68
C GLY A 801 18.04 -9.49 -28.56
N LEU A 802 17.24 -9.54 -29.64
CA LEU A 802 15.77 -9.43 -29.56
C LEU A 802 15.22 -10.72 -28.95
N ASN A 803 15.44 -10.91 -27.65
CA ASN A 803 15.11 -12.13 -26.93
C ASN A 803 14.04 -11.85 -25.87
N GLN A 804 13.61 -12.92 -25.18
CA GLN A 804 12.57 -12.82 -24.17
C GLN A 804 12.93 -11.85 -23.04
N SER A 805 14.19 -11.79 -22.62
CA SER A 805 14.63 -10.87 -21.56
C SER A 805 14.46 -9.40 -21.97
N LEU A 806 14.68 -9.08 -23.25
CA LEU A 806 14.42 -7.74 -23.76
C LEU A 806 12.91 -7.43 -23.80
N ALA A 807 12.08 -8.41 -24.16
CA ALA A 807 10.63 -8.28 -24.14
C ALA A 807 10.11 -8.07 -22.70
N GLU A 808 10.63 -8.82 -21.73
CA GLU A 808 10.32 -8.68 -20.30
C GLU A 808 10.70 -7.29 -19.77
N ASN A 809 11.89 -6.79 -20.11
CA ASN A 809 12.32 -5.44 -19.70
C ASN A 809 11.43 -4.33 -20.30
N LEU A 810 10.99 -4.51 -21.55
CA LEU A 810 10.06 -3.60 -22.19
C LEU A 810 8.69 -3.64 -21.52
N LEU A 811 8.15 -4.83 -21.25
CA LEU A 811 6.85 -5.02 -20.60
C LEU A 811 6.82 -4.49 -19.17
N TYR A 812 7.90 -4.73 -18.42
CA TYR A 812 8.07 -4.18 -17.08
C TYR A 812 7.94 -2.66 -17.06
N LYS A 813 8.51 -1.98 -18.07
CA LYS A 813 8.42 -0.54 -18.20
C LYS A 813 7.06 -0.06 -18.69
N LEU A 814 6.44 -0.80 -19.61
CA LEU A 814 5.13 -0.45 -20.18
C LEU A 814 3.98 -0.62 -19.18
N CYS A 815 4.06 -1.59 -18.27
CA CYS A 815 2.89 -2.05 -17.51
C CYS A 815 2.89 -1.71 -16.02
N ASP A 816 3.96 -1.09 -15.50
CA ASP A 816 4.08 -0.76 -14.08
C ASP A 816 3.97 0.75 -13.82
N ASP A 817 2.79 1.18 -13.35
CA ASP A 817 2.50 2.58 -12.97
C ASP A 817 3.28 3.04 -11.71
N ASP A 818 3.78 2.11 -10.88
CA ASP A 818 4.59 2.42 -9.68
C ASP A 818 6.04 2.82 -10.04
N HIS A 819 6.45 2.68 -11.31
CA HIS A 819 7.77 3.12 -11.79
C HIS A 819 7.84 4.58 -12.26
N LYS A 820 6.76 5.35 -12.14
CA LYS A 820 6.85 6.81 -12.00
C LYS A 820 7.38 7.14 -10.59
N SER A 821 8.71 7.10 -10.46
CA SER A 821 9.53 7.55 -9.32
C SER A 821 9.68 6.59 -8.13
N LEU A 822 10.70 5.72 -8.20
CA LEU A 822 11.24 5.05 -7.01
C LEU A 822 12.28 5.93 -6.32
N LYS A 823 11.85 6.66 -5.30
CA LYS A 823 12.71 7.46 -4.45
C LYS A 823 13.57 6.58 -3.53
N ARG A 824 14.90 6.53 -3.71
CA ARG A 824 15.83 5.72 -2.87
C ARG A 824 17.22 6.36 -2.71
N ASP A 825 17.82 6.22 -1.53
CA ASP A 825 19.21 6.63 -1.30
C ASP A 825 20.14 5.41 -1.24
N LEU A 826 21.01 5.30 -2.23
CA LEU A 826 21.87 4.14 -2.46
C LEU A 826 23.34 4.48 -2.22
N VAL A 827 24.00 3.73 -1.34
CA VAL A 827 25.43 3.86 -1.05
C VAL A 827 26.14 2.58 -1.46
N PHE A 828 27.19 2.69 -2.28
CA PHE A 828 28.11 1.59 -2.58
C PHE A 828 29.36 1.67 -1.69
N ALA A 829 29.67 0.58 -0.99
CA ALA A 829 30.94 0.39 -0.28
C ALA A 829 31.83 -0.54 -1.11
N ILE A 830 32.82 0.05 -1.78
CA ILE A 830 33.73 -0.62 -2.73
C ILE A 830 35.01 -1.06 -2.00
N ASP A 831 35.44 -2.30 -2.24
CA ASP A 831 36.64 -2.84 -1.60
C ASP A 831 37.88 -2.18 -2.22
N ARG A 832 38.74 -1.62 -1.36
CA ARG A 832 40.03 -1.06 -1.78
C ARG A 832 41.15 -1.55 -0.86
N THR A 833 41.02 -2.77 -0.38
CA THR A 833 42.01 -3.43 0.47
C THR A 833 43.18 -3.98 -0.34
N ASN A 834 44.24 -4.41 0.35
CA ASN A 834 45.44 -4.92 -0.31
C ASN A 834 45.26 -6.32 -0.93
N SER A 835 44.14 -7.01 -0.70
CA SER A 835 43.80 -8.27 -1.37
C SER A 835 43.30 -8.06 -2.80
N VAL A 836 42.77 -6.87 -3.10
CA VAL A 836 42.25 -6.50 -4.42
C VAL A 836 43.35 -5.84 -5.26
N ASN A 837 43.67 -6.43 -6.42
CA ASN A 837 44.64 -5.84 -7.35
C ASN A 837 44.01 -4.78 -8.27
N SER A 838 44.84 -4.04 -9.02
CA SER A 838 44.36 -2.92 -9.86
C SER A 838 43.35 -3.34 -10.94
N ARG A 839 43.43 -4.58 -11.43
CA ARG A 839 42.50 -5.11 -12.43
C ARG A 839 41.17 -5.52 -11.81
N GLU A 840 41.20 -6.13 -10.63
CA GLU A 840 40.01 -6.49 -9.85
C GLU A 840 39.26 -5.25 -9.40
N TYR A 841 39.98 -4.24 -8.89
CA TYR A 841 39.41 -2.94 -8.52
C TYR A 841 38.76 -2.22 -9.72
N PHE A 842 39.37 -2.33 -10.91
CA PHE A 842 38.73 -1.84 -12.13
C PHE A 842 37.41 -2.56 -12.42
N ASN A 843 37.37 -3.89 -12.27
CA ASN A 843 36.17 -4.68 -12.52
C ASN A 843 35.06 -4.39 -11.49
N GLU A 844 35.39 -4.18 -10.22
CA GLU A 844 34.40 -3.73 -9.21
C GLU A 844 33.76 -2.41 -9.60
N LYS A 845 34.57 -1.42 -10.03
CA LYS A 845 34.05 -0.13 -10.50
C LYS A 845 33.17 -0.27 -11.74
N GLN A 846 33.54 -1.13 -12.69
CA GLN A 846 32.69 -1.39 -13.85
C GLN A 846 31.38 -2.05 -13.44
N PHE A 847 31.40 -3.00 -12.51
CA PHE A 847 30.20 -3.64 -12.01
C PHE A 847 29.22 -2.63 -11.39
N VAL A 848 29.72 -1.71 -10.55
CA VAL A 848 28.89 -0.64 -9.97
C VAL A 848 28.35 0.28 -11.07
N ASN A 849 29.16 0.62 -12.08
CA ASN A 849 28.69 1.43 -13.23
C ASN A 849 27.57 0.74 -14.03
N GLU A 850 27.65 -0.57 -14.24
CA GLU A 850 26.60 -1.33 -14.94
C GLU A 850 25.28 -1.35 -14.18
N ILE A 851 25.31 -1.34 -12.84
CA ILE A 851 24.10 -1.16 -12.02
C ILE A 851 23.56 0.26 -12.19
N ILE A 852 24.40 1.29 -12.03
CA ILE A 852 23.98 2.70 -12.06
C ILE A 852 23.37 3.09 -13.40
N LYS A 853 23.88 2.56 -14.52
CA LYS A 853 23.32 2.79 -15.86
C LYS A 853 21.90 2.25 -16.05
N LYS A 854 21.43 1.38 -15.15
CA LYS A 854 20.11 0.76 -15.19
C LYS A 854 19.14 1.32 -14.15
N LEU A 855 19.55 2.35 -13.40
CA LEU A 855 18.73 3.01 -12.38
C LEU A 855 18.29 4.40 -12.85
N VAL A 856 17.08 4.78 -12.45
CA VAL A 856 16.57 6.16 -12.62
C VAL A 856 17.25 7.05 -11.59
N ILE A 857 18.25 7.82 -12.04
CA ILE A 857 19.02 8.72 -11.16
C ILE A 857 18.42 10.12 -11.18
N GLY A 858 18.04 10.63 -10.00
CA GLY A 858 17.45 11.95 -9.90
C GLY A 858 17.24 12.41 -8.46
N PRO A 859 17.04 13.72 -8.23
CA PRO A 859 16.76 14.26 -6.90
C PRO A 859 15.44 13.76 -6.31
N GLU A 860 14.48 13.36 -7.15
CA GLU A 860 13.22 12.73 -6.73
C GLU A 860 13.22 11.20 -6.90
N ASP A 861 14.25 10.63 -7.53
CA ASP A 861 14.34 9.19 -7.83
C ASP A 861 15.47 8.55 -7.01
N VAL A 862 16.41 7.81 -7.62
CA VAL A 862 17.56 7.24 -6.91
C VAL A 862 18.68 8.26 -6.79
N GLN A 863 19.15 8.52 -5.57
CA GLN A 863 20.39 9.23 -5.30
C GLN A 863 21.50 8.23 -4.95
N VAL A 864 22.71 8.47 -5.45
CA VAL A 864 23.83 7.52 -5.31
C VAL A 864 25.03 8.19 -4.65
N SER A 865 25.65 7.48 -3.72
CA SER A 865 26.94 7.80 -3.12
C SER A 865 27.87 6.59 -3.23
N ALA A 866 29.18 6.83 -3.31
CA ALA A 866 30.17 5.77 -3.21
C ALA A 866 31.17 6.07 -2.10
N LEU A 867 31.55 5.04 -1.36
CA LEU A 867 32.65 5.04 -0.42
C LEU A 867 33.57 3.86 -0.70
N THR A 868 34.84 4.02 -0.37
CA THR A 868 35.83 2.92 -0.42
C THR A 868 36.31 2.63 0.98
N TYR A 869 36.53 1.39 1.36
CA TYR A 869 37.19 1.08 2.62
C TYR A 869 38.60 0.50 2.37
N PRO A 870 39.60 0.83 3.21
CA PRO A 870 39.50 1.49 4.52
C PRO A 870 39.66 3.03 4.50
N SER A 871 38.98 3.78 3.61
CA SER A 871 38.92 5.25 3.68
C SER A 871 38.20 5.73 4.94
N SER A 872 38.49 6.97 5.36
CA SER A 872 37.79 7.68 6.44
C SER A 872 36.70 8.64 5.94
N THR A 873 36.56 8.81 4.63
CA THR A 873 35.55 9.67 4.01
C THR A 873 34.95 8.99 2.77
N PRO A 874 33.66 9.21 2.47
CA PRO A 874 33.07 8.83 1.19
C PRO A 874 33.78 9.49 0.01
N SER A 875 33.73 8.85 -1.15
CA SER A 875 34.29 9.38 -2.40
C SER A 875 33.44 10.51 -2.97
N PHE A 876 32.12 10.44 -2.81
CA PHE A 876 31.16 11.52 -3.06
C PHE A 876 29.86 11.28 -2.29
N TRP A 877 29.07 12.33 -2.08
CA TRP A 877 27.81 12.35 -1.31
C TRP A 877 26.58 12.08 -2.20
N LEU A 878 25.43 11.73 -1.60
CA LEU A 878 24.18 11.40 -2.32
C LEU A 878 23.70 12.57 -3.20
N ASN A 879 23.87 13.80 -2.73
CA ASN A 879 23.49 15.02 -3.43
C ASN A 879 24.60 15.60 -4.34
N THR A 880 25.70 14.88 -4.58
CA THR A 880 26.82 15.42 -5.38
C THR A 880 26.50 15.43 -6.87
N PHE A 881 25.83 14.38 -7.37
CA PHE A 881 25.52 14.21 -8.78
C PHE A 881 24.08 13.73 -8.95
N ASN A 882 23.42 14.21 -10.00
CA ASN A 882 22.02 13.93 -10.30
C ASN A 882 21.82 13.26 -11.67
N ASN A 883 22.90 12.77 -12.30
CA ASN A 883 22.83 12.10 -13.59
C ASN A 883 23.86 10.98 -13.66
N VAL A 884 23.53 9.97 -14.47
CA VAL A 884 24.33 8.74 -14.65
C VAL A 884 25.75 9.05 -15.11
N SER A 885 25.93 9.93 -16.11
CA SER A 885 27.24 10.22 -16.71
C SER A 885 28.25 10.75 -15.70
N ASN A 886 27.85 11.69 -14.85
CA ASN A 886 28.72 12.27 -13.83
C ASN A 886 29.07 11.28 -12.72
N ILE A 887 28.11 10.46 -12.29
CA ILE A 887 28.36 9.42 -11.28
C ILE A 887 29.35 8.38 -11.82
N VAL A 888 29.14 7.89 -13.04
CA VAL A 888 30.04 6.92 -13.70
C VAL A 888 31.44 7.51 -13.85
N ALA A 889 31.56 8.79 -14.25
CA ALA A 889 32.85 9.47 -14.32
C ALA A 889 33.52 9.58 -12.94
N ALA A 890 32.77 9.95 -11.90
CA ALA A 890 33.27 10.06 -10.54
C ALA A 890 33.78 8.72 -10.00
N ILE A 891 33.02 7.62 -10.20
CA ILE A 891 33.42 6.27 -9.81
C ILE A 891 34.70 5.86 -10.53
N ASN A 892 34.77 6.04 -11.85
CA ASN A 892 35.96 5.70 -12.63
C ASN A 892 37.22 6.44 -12.15
N ASN A 893 37.06 7.70 -11.70
CA ASN A 893 38.13 8.55 -11.20
C ASN A 893 38.56 8.24 -9.75
N ILE A 894 37.89 7.33 -9.03
CA ILE A 894 38.33 6.92 -7.69
C ILE A 894 39.70 6.21 -7.83
N PRO A 895 40.77 6.76 -7.21
CA PRO A 895 42.13 6.28 -7.43
C PRO A 895 42.37 4.96 -6.69
N PHE A 896 43.18 4.10 -7.34
CA PHE A 896 43.73 2.91 -6.73
C PHE A 896 44.97 3.27 -5.92
N ILE A 897 44.86 3.25 -4.59
CA ILE A 897 45.94 3.63 -3.66
C ILE A 897 46.10 2.52 -2.63
N HIS A 898 47.30 1.94 -2.54
CA HIS A 898 47.64 0.97 -1.50
C HIS A 898 47.95 1.66 -0.17
N TYR A 899 47.23 1.28 0.89
CA TYR A 899 47.56 1.70 2.25
C TYR A 899 48.52 0.68 2.86
N ALA A 900 49.55 1.17 3.57
CA ALA A 900 50.53 0.33 4.26
C ALA A 900 49.92 -0.69 5.23
N ASN A 901 48.65 -0.49 5.66
CA ASN A 901 47.85 -1.39 6.51
C ASN A 901 46.42 -1.63 5.98
N GLY A 902 46.24 -1.67 4.65
CA GLY A 902 44.93 -1.78 3.97
C GLY A 902 44.21 -3.11 4.17
N ARG A 903 43.69 -3.37 5.37
CA ARG A 903 42.90 -4.55 5.74
C ARG A 903 41.40 -4.32 5.53
N SER A 904 40.63 -5.38 5.28
CA SER A 904 39.17 -5.32 5.15
C SER A 904 38.51 -4.95 6.48
N ARG A 905 38.19 -3.66 6.63
CA ARG A 905 37.54 -3.05 7.79
C ARG A 905 36.06 -2.84 7.50
N LEU A 906 35.31 -3.93 7.43
CA LEU A 906 33.88 -3.92 7.15
C LEU A 906 33.11 -3.13 8.21
N GLY A 907 33.51 -3.20 9.48
CA GLY A 907 32.91 -2.37 10.54
C GLY A 907 33.12 -0.88 10.32
N GLY A 908 34.32 -0.48 9.89
CA GLY A 908 34.61 0.88 9.46
C GLY A 908 33.76 1.34 8.27
N ALA A 909 33.51 0.47 7.29
CA ALA A 909 32.66 0.78 6.14
C ALA A 909 31.19 1.03 6.55
N LEU A 910 30.65 0.20 7.45
CA LEU A 910 29.31 0.38 8.02
C LEU A 910 29.22 1.68 8.84
N ALA A 911 30.21 1.96 9.69
CA ALA A 911 30.29 3.19 10.46
C ALA A 911 30.32 4.42 9.54
N LEU A 912 31.11 4.36 8.47
CA LEU A 912 31.24 5.45 7.51
C LEU A 912 29.95 5.71 6.74
N ALA A 913 29.27 4.64 6.30
CA ALA A 913 27.96 4.75 5.66
C ALA A 913 26.95 5.42 6.60
N ARG A 914 26.87 4.94 7.86
CA ARG A 914 25.93 5.44 8.86
C ARG A 914 26.19 6.89 9.28
N THR A 915 27.44 7.23 9.60
CA THR A 915 27.79 8.51 10.22
C THR A 915 28.12 9.62 9.22
N GLN A 916 28.38 9.28 7.96
CA GLN A 916 28.75 10.25 6.93
C GLN A 916 27.85 10.16 5.70
N ALA A 917 27.73 9.00 5.05
CA ALA A 917 26.99 8.92 3.78
C ALA A 917 25.48 9.15 3.94
N PHE A 918 24.85 8.52 4.93
CA PHE A 918 23.44 8.69 5.28
C PHE A 918 23.25 9.83 6.29
N GLN A 919 23.56 11.05 5.86
CA GLN A 919 23.37 12.28 6.63
C GLN A 919 22.60 13.30 5.82
N LYS A 920 21.67 14.03 6.46
CA LYS A 920 20.82 15.03 5.79
C LYS A 920 21.64 16.09 5.04
N GLY A 921 22.77 16.52 5.61
CA GLY A 921 23.69 17.48 4.97
C GLY A 921 24.41 16.94 3.73
N HIS A 922 24.40 15.62 3.53
CA HIS A 922 25.05 14.91 2.43
C HIS A 922 24.04 14.30 1.44
N GLY A 923 22.76 14.73 1.49
CA GLY A 923 21.72 14.35 0.54
C GLY A 923 20.76 13.27 1.00
N ASP A 924 20.90 12.72 2.21
CA ASP A 924 20.00 11.69 2.73
C ASP A 924 18.58 12.25 2.98
N ARG A 925 17.60 11.63 2.33
CA ARG A 925 16.20 12.03 2.29
C ARG A 925 15.40 11.21 3.31
N PRO A 926 14.62 11.86 4.20
CA PRO A 926 13.90 11.15 5.25
C PRO A 926 12.75 10.28 4.73
N ASP A 927 12.18 10.61 3.57
CA ASP A 927 11.10 9.91 2.90
C ASP A 927 11.57 8.77 1.96
N ALA A 928 12.86 8.75 1.60
CA ALA A 928 13.48 7.72 0.78
C ALA A 928 14.00 6.53 1.64
N PRO A 929 13.86 5.27 1.22
CA PRO A 929 14.54 4.16 1.87
C PRO A 929 16.05 4.21 1.60
N ASN A 930 16.85 3.91 2.63
CA ASN A 930 18.32 3.91 2.54
C ASN A 930 18.84 2.49 2.31
N MET A 931 19.75 2.31 1.35
CA MET A 931 20.36 1.03 1.02
C MET A 931 21.88 1.13 0.90
N LEU A 932 22.59 0.25 1.59
CA LEU A 932 24.02 0.06 1.51
C LEU A 932 24.34 -1.26 0.83
N ILE A 933 25.13 -1.21 -0.25
CA ILE A 933 25.66 -2.40 -0.93
C ILE A 933 27.16 -2.50 -0.65
N VAL A 934 27.58 -3.54 0.06
CA VAL A 934 28.99 -3.78 0.41
C VAL A 934 29.58 -4.84 -0.51
N ILE A 935 30.64 -4.51 -1.24
CA ILE A 935 31.39 -5.44 -2.09
C ILE A 935 32.68 -5.81 -1.34
N THR A 936 32.98 -7.09 -1.16
CA THR A 936 34.23 -7.53 -0.49
C THR A 936 34.75 -8.87 -0.98
N ASP A 937 36.07 -9.07 -0.95
CA ASP A 937 36.73 -10.36 -1.20
C ASP A 937 37.24 -11.08 0.05
N GLY A 938 37.11 -10.44 1.22
CA GLY A 938 37.81 -10.83 2.45
C GLY A 938 36.90 -11.08 3.66
N PHE A 939 37.53 -11.24 4.82
CA PHE A 939 36.87 -11.35 6.12
C PHE A 939 37.01 -10.04 6.91
N ALA A 940 36.13 -9.80 7.87
CA ALA A 940 36.16 -8.59 8.70
C ALA A 940 37.33 -8.65 9.70
N TYR A 941 38.36 -7.81 9.52
CA TYR A 941 39.45 -7.68 10.50
C TYR A 941 39.01 -6.94 11.77
N ASP A 942 37.91 -6.21 11.69
CA ASP A 942 37.24 -5.48 12.77
C ASP A 942 35.88 -6.11 13.10
N HIS A 943 35.81 -7.44 13.15
CA HIS A 943 34.56 -8.21 13.30
C HIS A 943 33.67 -7.76 14.47
N SER A 944 34.25 -7.39 15.62
CA SER A 944 33.47 -6.86 16.75
C SER A 944 32.79 -5.52 16.44
N LEU A 945 33.51 -4.62 15.75
CA LEU A 945 32.96 -3.35 15.28
C LEU A 945 31.93 -3.58 14.17
N MET A 946 32.18 -4.53 13.27
CA MET A 946 31.22 -4.93 12.23
C MET A 946 29.89 -5.36 12.83
N GLN A 947 29.88 -6.26 13.82
CA GLN A 947 28.65 -6.68 14.48
C GLN A 947 27.94 -5.53 15.22
N GLN A 948 28.71 -4.62 15.81
CA GLN A 948 28.16 -3.45 16.49
C GLN A 948 27.52 -2.48 15.49
N GLU A 949 28.23 -2.11 14.43
CA GLU A 949 27.77 -1.16 13.43
C GLU A 949 26.66 -1.74 12.55
N ALA A 950 26.66 -3.05 12.27
CA ALA A 950 25.54 -3.72 11.61
C ALA A 950 24.25 -3.55 12.45
N LYS A 951 24.32 -3.73 13.77
CA LYS A 951 23.16 -3.49 14.65
C LYS A 951 22.72 -2.02 14.62
N LEU A 952 23.66 -1.08 14.66
CA LEU A 952 23.36 0.36 14.65
C LEU A 952 22.76 0.82 13.32
N ILE A 953 23.35 0.43 12.19
CA ILE A 953 22.89 0.83 10.87
C ILE A 953 21.53 0.19 10.53
N HIS A 954 21.28 -1.05 10.98
CA HIS A 954 19.96 -1.69 10.90
C HIS A 954 18.92 -1.03 11.81
N ALA A 955 19.35 -0.48 12.96
CA ALA A 955 18.49 0.28 13.86
C ALA A 955 18.10 1.65 13.27
N GLU A 956 18.96 2.24 12.42
CA GLU A 956 18.69 3.47 11.67
C GLU A 956 17.85 3.27 10.40
N GLY A 957 17.45 2.02 10.13
CA GLY A 957 16.51 1.68 9.05
C GLY A 957 17.15 1.39 7.69
N VAL A 958 18.47 1.42 7.59
CA VAL A 958 19.22 1.15 6.35
C VAL A 958 19.17 -0.35 6.03
N ILE A 959 18.91 -0.67 4.76
CA ILE A 959 19.00 -2.03 4.21
C ILE A 959 20.45 -2.29 3.82
N VAL A 960 21.06 -3.33 4.35
CA VAL A 960 22.44 -3.73 4.04
C VAL A 960 22.42 -5.01 3.22
N ALA A 961 22.98 -4.94 2.02
CA ALA A 961 23.25 -6.07 1.15
C ALA A 961 24.77 -6.26 0.99
N ALA A 962 25.20 -7.50 0.78
CA ALA A 962 26.61 -7.83 0.68
C ALA A 962 26.89 -8.70 -0.54
N ILE A 963 27.98 -8.39 -1.25
CA ILE A 963 28.46 -9.09 -2.44
C ILE A 963 29.85 -9.63 -2.10
N GLY A 964 29.91 -10.91 -1.78
CA GLY A 964 31.15 -11.64 -1.54
C GLY A 964 31.78 -12.09 -2.85
N VAL A 965 33.06 -11.79 -3.05
CA VAL A 965 33.84 -12.21 -4.21
C VAL A 965 34.90 -13.23 -3.79
N GLY A 966 35.04 -14.32 -4.53
CA GLY A 966 36.07 -15.33 -4.27
C GLY A 966 35.93 -15.96 -2.88
N HIS A 967 36.93 -15.76 -2.02
CA HIS A 967 37.03 -16.40 -0.70
C HIS A 967 36.41 -15.59 0.46
N ALA A 968 35.54 -14.62 0.15
CA ALA A 968 34.82 -13.84 1.16
C ALA A 968 34.11 -14.75 2.18
N ARG A 969 34.22 -14.40 3.47
CA ARG A 969 33.73 -15.24 4.57
C ARG A 969 32.22 -15.11 4.73
N MET A 970 31.47 -16.17 4.38
CA MET A 970 30.00 -16.16 4.43
C MET A 970 29.41 -15.80 5.79
N SER A 971 30.02 -16.21 6.91
CA SER A 971 29.52 -15.85 8.24
C SER A 971 29.53 -14.34 8.48
N ASP A 972 30.58 -13.65 8.02
CA ASP A 972 30.72 -12.21 8.20
C ASP A 972 29.68 -11.46 7.36
N LEU A 973 29.44 -11.92 6.12
CA LEU A 973 28.40 -11.35 5.26
C LEU A 973 27.00 -11.56 5.84
N GLN A 974 26.69 -12.77 6.31
CA GLN A 974 25.39 -13.09 6.91
C GLN A 974 25.09 -12.31 8.19
N GLU A 975 26.12 -12.02 8.99
CA GLU A 975 25.98 -11.21 10.20
C GLU A 975 25.86 -9.70 9.92
N MET A 976 26.40 -9.24 8.77
CA MET A 976 26.37 -7.84 8.36
C MET A 976 25.08 -7.45 7.66
N VAL A 977 24.50 -8.32 6.83
CA VAL A 977 23.32 -7.99 6.02
C VAL A 977 22.02 -7.93 6.84
N THR A 978 21.03 -7.23 6.30
CA THR A 978 19.71 -7.11 6.94
C THR A 978 18.91 -8.42 6.90
N ALA A 979 19.08 -9.22 5.86
CA ALA A 979 18.45 -10.52 5.71
C ALA A 979 19.37 -11.50 4.97
N PRO A 980 19.34 -12.81 5.26
CA PRO A 980 20.20 -13.79 4.61
C PRO A 980 20.07 -13.85 3.08
N SER A 981 18.90 -13.50 2.52
CA SER A 981 18.65 -13.42 1.07
C SER A 981 19.44 -12.31 0.37
N LEU A 982 19.94 -11.31 1.12
CA LEU A 982 20.71 -10.17 0.61
C LEU A 982 22.22 -10.43 0.57
N VAL A 983 22.63 -11.69 0.75
CA VAL A 983 24.00 -12.13 0.50
C VAL A 983 24.10 -12.65 -0.92
N PHE A 984 24.92 -12.00 -1.73
CA PHE A 984 25.28 -12.43 -3.06
C PHE A 984 26.72 -12.92 -3.05
N HIS A 985 27.01 -13.94 -3.85
CA HIS A 985 28.36 -14.48 -3.97
C HIS A 985 28.71 -14.73 -5.43
N THR A 986 29.96 -14.44 -5.78
CA THR A 986 30.52 -14.77 -7.10
C THR A 986 31.95 -15.28 -6.94
N ASN A 987 32.36 -16.18 -7.83
CA ASN A 987 33.65 -16.85 -7.74
C ASN A 987 34.83 -15.95 -8.12
N SER A 988 34.60 -14.91 -8.94
CA SER A 988 35.65 -14.00 -9.39
C SER A 988 35.12 -12.63 -9.77
N PHE A 989 36.01 -11.63 -9.75
CA PHE A 989 35.75 -10.26 -10.22
C PHE A 989 35.43 -10.15 -11.72
N THR A 990 35.54 -11.23 -12.48
CA THR A 990 35.15 -11.28 -13.90
C THR A 990 33.75 -11.84 -14.11
N SER A 991 33.11 -12.36 -13.06
CA SER A 991 31.85 -13.12 -13.12
C SER A 991 30.67 -12.34 -12.52
N PHE A 992 30.66 -11.01 -12.69
CA PHE A 992 29.61 -10.14 -12.15
C PHE A 992 28.32 -10.10 -12.99
N GLY A 993 28.38 -10.51 -14.27
CA GLY A 993 27.27 -10.31 -15.23
C GLY A 993 25.92 -10.85 -14.76
N SER A 994 25.89 -12.02 -14.13
CA SER A 994 24.65 -12.62 -13.61
C SER A 994 24.11 -11.97 -12.34
N LEU A 995 24.88 -11.09 -11.69
CA LEU A 995 24.47 -10.38 -10.48
C LEU A 995 23.90 -8.99 -10.78
N VAL A 996 24.23 -8.38 -11.92
CA VAL A 996 23.76 -7.02 -12.26
C VAL A 996 22.24 -6.94 -12.21
N GLU A 997 21.53 -7.83 -12.90
CA GLU A 997 20.05 -7.80 -12.91
C GLU A 997 19.45 -8.07 -11.53
N ARG A 998 20.06 -8.95 -10.75
CA ARG A 998 19.59 -9.24 -9.39
C ARG A 998 19.76 -8.04 -8.46
N ILE A 999 20.86 -7.31 -8.59
CA ILE A 999 21.12 -6.11 -7.79
C ILE A 999 20.26 -4.94 -8.26
N VAL A 1000 20.06 -4.77 -9.58
CA VAL A 1000 19.14 -3.76 -10.11
C VAL A 1000 17.72 -4.05 -9.64
N SER A 1001 17.26 -5.30 -9.74
CA SER A 1001 15.99 -5.74 -9.17
C SER A 1001 15.93 -5.44 -7.67
N LEU A 1002 16.97 -5.74 -6.90
CA LEU A 1002 17.01 -5.42 -5.46
C LEU A 1002 16.91 -3.92 -5.21
N VAL A 1003 17.59 -3.07 -5.97
CA VAL A 1003 17.52 -1.62 -5.78
C VAL A 1003 16.15 -1.09 -6.19
N SER A 1004 15.58 -1.57 -7.30
CA SER A 1004 14.29 -1.12 -7.83
C SER A 1004 13.10 -1.61 -7.00
N THR A 1005 13.16 -2.86 -6.56
CA THR A 1005 12.03 -3.53 -5.89
C THR A 1005 12.21 -3.65 -4.40
N GLY A 1006 13.43 -3.44 -3.87
CA GLY A 1006 13.86 -3.73 -2.48
C GLY A 1006 13.78 -5.20 -2.05
N LYS A 1007 13.60 -6.13 -2.99
CA LYS A 1007 13.55 -7.60 -2.78
C LYS A 1007 14.82 -8.32 -3.21
#